data_AF-A0A851SC94-F1
#
_entry.id   AF-A0A851SC94-F1
#
_cell.length_a   1.000
_cell.length_b   1.000
_cell.length_c   1.000
_cell.angle_alpha   90.00
_cell.angle_beta   90.00
_cell.angle_gamma   90.00
#
_symmetry.space_group_name_H-M   'P 1'
#
loop_
_entity.id
_entity.type
_entity.pdbx_description
1 polymer ?
#
loop_
_entity_poly.entity_id
_entity_poly.type
_entity_poly.pdbx_seq_one_letter_code
_entity_poly.pdbx_strand_id
1 'polypeptide(L)'
;AFRAQQGEVMRMACRLDPLTGFQMAGEWLKYQLTAPVDTGPMNCSSSVLFLSAKTGEGLCSIFSPSFVQWDAMTFFSESVISQMFRTMDKDEIPVNDGIDLLQLVLNFETKDPLILSCVLTNVSALFPFVTYRPEYLPQVLSKLFASVTFEVVEESKAPRTRAVKNVRRHACSSIIKMCRDYPQLVLPNFEMLYNHVKQLLSNELLLTQMEKCALMEALVLISNQFKDYERQKAFLEELMAPVAGLWLSPEMQRVLSDPEAFISYVGADNKIADPVLEDPSGLNRSRISFCVYTILGVVKRARWPAATEEAKAGGFFLGYLPSGTPMYRNPCTEQVLKLFDNLLALIRTHNNLYMPEMVARLGDSFAKALDMLEGEKNAILGLPQPLLELYDSPVYKTVLERMQGFFCTLYDNCFHILGNAGPSMQQDFYTVEGLATQLLSSAFNNLNNIPDYRLRPMLRVFVKPLVLSCPSEYYETLVCPMLGPLFTYLHMRLSQKWQVINQRSMLCEDDAADDNPESQEMLEEQLVRLLTREVMDLATVCCVSKKGVEQNTTAAVDGDDDEAMATEVTPPANAELTELGKCLMKQEEVCTAVLITAYTSLSWKDTLSCQRTTTQLCWPLLKQVLPGNLLPDAVSWFFTSVLKGLQVHGQHDGCMAALVHLAFQIYEALRPRYGELKAVMEQIPDIQLDSLEQFDSKLLNPTLQKVADKRRKDHFKRLISGCIGKPIGEQFRKEVHIRNLPSLFKKVKPSLETDVLENEDGEGFNVLFEP
;
A
#
# COMPACT_ATOMS: atom_id res chain seq x y z
N ALA A 1 13.51 -6.46 7.84
CA ALA A 1 12.97 -7.83 8.00
C ALA A 1 13.34 -8.48 9.34
N PHE A 2 14.60 -8.91 9.60
CA PHE A 2 14.93 -9.65 10.84
C PHE A 2 14.64 -8.87 12.13
N ARG A 3 15.06 -7.60 12.21
CA ARG A 3 14.81 -6.73 13.38
C ARG A 3 13.32 -6.52 13.65
N ALA A 4 12.50 -6.33 12.60
CA ALA A 4 11.06 -6.20 12.73
C ALA A 4 10.42 -7.45 13.37
N GLN A 5 10.81 -8.65 12.89
CA GLN A 5 10.37 -9.92 13.49
C GLN A 5 10.82 -10.06 14.96
N GLN A 6 12.04 -9.64 15.30
CA GLN A 6 12.49 -9.65 16.70
C GLN A 6 11.68 -8.69 17.56
N GLY A 7 11.27 -7.53 17.03
CA GLY A 7 10.37 -6.61 17.73
C GLY A 7 9.04 -7.25 18.13
N GLU A 8 8.46 -8.09 17.29
CA GLU A 8 7.23 -8.84 17.62
C GLU A 8 7.47 -9.85 18.75
N VAL A 9 8.53 -10.65 18.65
CA VAL A 9 8.89 -11.62 19.69
C VAL A 9 9.18 -10.92 21.02
N MET A 10 9.88 -9.80 20.97
CA MET A 10 10.20 -8.98 22.13
C MET A 10 8.93 -8.38 22.77
N ARG A 11 7.98 -7.87 21.98
CA ARG A 11 6.66 -7.44 22.51
C ARG A 11 5.93 -8.59 23.20
N MET A 12 6.00 -9.81 22.67
CA MET A 12 5.41 -10.97 23.33
C MET A 12 6.10 -11.31 24.67
N ALA A 13 7.42 -11.12 24.77
CA ALA A 13 8.14 -11.26 26.03
C ALA A 13 7.78 -10.16 27.04
N CYS A 14 7.73 -8.88 26.61
CA CYS A 14 7.35 -7.75 27.47
C CYS A 14 5.90 -7.83 27.95
N ARG A 15 5.02 -8.57 27.25
CA ARG A 15 3.67 -8.86 27.74
C ARG A 15 3.68 -9.76 28.98
N LEU A 16 4.66 -10.65 29.12
CA LEU A 16 4.76 -11.58 30.25
C LEU A 16 5.38 -10.90 31.48
N ASP A 17 6.32 -9.98 31.26
CA ASP A 17 6.96 -9.20 32.33
C ASP A 17 7.14 -7.72 31.90
N PRO A 18 6.08 -6.90 32.04
CA PRO A 18 6.10 -5.52 31.56
C PRO A 18 6.93 -4.59 32.46
N LEU A 19 7.00 -4.85 33.77
CA LEU A 19 7.72 -4.01 34.73
C LEU A 19 9.23 -4.11 34.53
N THR A 20 9.78 -5.33 34.44
CA THR A 20 11.21 -5.51 34.17
C THR A 20 11.58 -4.94 32.81
N GLY A 21 10.73 -5.15 31.80
CA GLY A 21 10.92 -4.57 30.47
C GLY A 21 11.02 -3.03 30.52
N PHE A 22 10.07 -2.38 31.21
CA PHE A 22 10.04 -0.93 31.35
C PHE A 22 11.25 -0.40 32.12
N GLN A 23 11.66 -1.07 33.21
CA GLN A 23 12.85 -0.70 33.97
C GLN A 23 14.12 -0.76 33.11
N MET A 24 14.31 -1.85 32.34
CA MET A 24 15.44 -1.98 31.42
C MET A 24 15.45 -0.90 30.34
N ALA A 25 14.27 -0.56 29.80
CA ALA A 25 14.14 0.50 28.81
C ALA A 25 14.50 1.87 29.40
N GLY A 26 14.01 2.16 30.61
CA GLY A 26 14.30 3.39 31.33
C GLY A 26 15.79 3.56 31.65
N GLU A 27 16.45 2.51 32.14
CA GLU A 27 17.88 2.55 32.45
C GLU A 27 18.74 2.68 31.18
N TRP A 28 18.37 1.98 30.09
CA TRP A 28 19.10 2.13 28.82
C TRP A 28 18.94 3.53 28.22
N LEU A 29 17.74 4.11 28.33
CA LEU A 29 17.48 5.49 27.88
C LEU A 29 18.31 6.50 28.71
N LYS A 30 18.32 6.39 30.05
CA LYS A 30 19.15 7.24 30.93
C LYS A 30 20.64 7.11 30.59
N TYR A 31 21.11 5.90 30.32
CA TYR A 31 22.49 5.65 29.89
C TYR A 31 22.81 6.39 28.59
N GLN A 32 21.97 6.28 27.56
CA GLN A 32 22.22 6.94 26.27
C GLN A 32 22.19 8.47 26.37
N LEU A 33 21.30 9.02 27.22
CA LEU A 33 21.21 10.47 27.45
C LEU A 33 22.45 11.07 28.13
N THR A 34 23.26 10.25 28.83
CA THR A 34 24.46 10.69 29.55
C THR A 34 25.77 10.24 28.90
N ALA A 35 25.72 9.23 28.02
CA ALA A 35 26.88 8.72 27.31
C ALA A 35 27.41 9.75 26.28
N PRO A 36 28.73 9.88 26.13
CA PRO A 36 29.32 10.74 25.12
C PRO A 36 29.05 10.22 23.71
N VAL A 37 28.91 11.14 22.74
CA VAL A 37 28.69 10.79 21.33
C VAL A 37 30.02 10.37 20.68
N ASP A 38 30.19 9.06 20.51
CA ASP A 38 31.21 8.44 19.68
C ASP A 38 30.73 8.30 18.22
N THR A 39 31.33 9.09 17.32
CA THR A 39 31.05 9.07 15.89
C THR A 39 31.83 7.99 15.12
N GLY A 40 32.73 7.26 15.80
CA GLY A 40 33.62 6.26 15.22
C GLY A 40 34.80 6.87 14.45
N PRO A 41 35.71 6.05 13.89
CA PRO A 41 36.77 6.55 13.02
C PRO A 41 36.13 7.21 11.80
N MET A 42 36.35 8.52 11.65
CA MET A 42 35.87 9.30 10.50
C MET A 42 36.30 8.63 9.20
N ASN A 43 35.35 8.04 8.46
CA ASN A 43 35.54 7.85 7.03
C ASN A 43 35.45 9.25 6.40
N CYS A 44 36.61 9.84 6.14
CA CYS A 44 36.75 11.19 5.60
C CYS A 44 36.08 11.31 4.23
N SER A 45 34.84 11.78 4.21
CA SER A 45 34.26 12.45 3.06
C SER A 45 34.31 13.98 3.26
N SER A 46 34.49 14.71 2.16
CA SER A 46 34.87 16.12 2.14
C SER A 46 33.87 17.09 2.80
N SER A 47 32.59 16.71 2.89
CA SER A 47 31.50 17.54 3.43
C SER A 47 31.31 17.39 4.94
N VAL A 48 31.53 16.19 5.49
CA VAL A 48 31.60 15.94 6.95
C VAL A 48 32.76 16.72 7.55
N LEU A 49 33.89 16.82 6.84
CA LEU A 49 35.03 17.66 7.21
C LEU A 49 34.68 19.17 7.25
N PHE A 50 33.90 19.67 6.30
CA PHE A 50 33.55 21.09 6.23
C PHE A 50 32.55 21.52 7.33
N LEU A 51 31.61 20.63 7.69
CA LEU A 51 30.67 20.85 8.80
C LEU A 51 31.34 20.65 10.17
N SER A 52 32.13 19.58 10.32
CA SER A 52 32.89 19.31 11.54
C SER A 52 33.91 20.41 11.87
N ALA A 53 34.52 21.03 10.85
CA ALA A 53 35.42 22.18 11.03
C ALA A 53 34.70 23.44 11.56
N LYS A 54 33.37 23.54 11.43
CA LYS A 54 32.57 24.67 11.93
C LYS A 54 31.85 24.37 13.25
N THR A 55 31.46 23.12 13.52
CA THR A 55 30.65 22.75 14.70
C THR A 55 31.45 22.27 15.90
N GLY A 56 32.74 21.95 15.76
CA GLY A 56 33.60 21.50 16.86
C GLY A 56 33.35 20.06 17.32
N GLU A 57 32.16 19.51 17.07
CA GLU A 57 31.79 18.10 17.26
C GLU A 57 31.39 17.48 15.91
N GLY A 58 31.84 16.25 15.65
CA GLY A 58 31.47 15.51 14.45
C GLY A 58 30.01 15.04 14.49
N LEU A 59 29.36 14.96 13.33
CA LEU A 59 28.01 14.40 13.21
C LEU A 59 28.09 12.87 13.05
N CYS A 60 27.16 12.14 13.67
CA CYS A 60 27.02 10.69 13.60
C CYS A 60 26.67 10.24 12.18
N SER A 61 27.30 9.17 11.70
CA SER A 61 26.84 8.45 10.51
C SER A 61 25.91 7.29 10.89
N ILE A 62 25.25 6.67 9.90
CA ILE A 62 24.44 5.46 10.13
C ILE A 62 25.24 4.27 10.68
N PHE A 63 26.57 4.32 10.58
CA PHE A 63 27.48 3.29 11.09
C PHE A 63 28.21 3.73 12.37
N SER A 64 27.97 4.95 12.84
CA SER A 64 28.59 5.40 14.09
C SER A 64 28.13 4.53 15.26
N PRO A 65 29.03 4.15 16.18
CA PRO A 65 28.66 3.36 17.35
C PRO A 65 27.53 4.01 18.15
N SER A 66 27.54 5.33 18.30
CA SER A 66 26.48 6.07 18.99
C SER A 66 25.14 5.92 18.30
N PHE A 67 25.04 6.17 16.99
CA PHE A 67 23.76 6.06 16.32
C PHE A 67 23.18 4.65 16.38
N VAL A 68 24.00 3.62 16.20
CA VAL A 68 23.55 2.22 16.27
C VAL A 68 23.00 1.90 17.67
N GLN A 69 23.65 2.39 18.74
CA GLN A 69 23.16 2.21 20.10
C GLN A 69 21.87 3.00 20.36
N TRP A 70 21.80 4.25 19.92
CA TRP A 70 20.61 5.10 20.04
C TRP A 70 19.41 4.49 19.32
N ASP A 71 19.60 4.00 18.09
CA ASP A 71 18.56 3.37 17.28
C ASP A 71 18.09 2.04 17.91
N ALA A 72 19.02 1.21 18.40
CA ALA A 72 18.67 -0.03 19.10
C ALA A 72 17.87 0.24 20.38
N MET A 73 18.32 1.17 21.22
CA MET A 73 17.63 1.58 22.44
C MET A 73 16.24 2.13 22.13
N THR A 74 16.13 3.01 21.13
CA THR A 74 14.86 3.64 20.76
C THR A 74 13.82 2.61 20.32
N PHE A 75 14.22 1.63 19.52
CA PHE A 75 13.33 0.54 19.10
C PHE A 75 12.92 -0.39 20.25
N PHE A 76 13.83 -0.62 21.20
CA PHE A 76 13.54 -1.36 22.42
C PHE A 76 12.49 -0.62 23.27
N SER A 77 12.75 0.65 23.59
CA SER A 77 11.88 1.51 24.38
C SER A 77 10.49 1.66 23.76
N GLU A 78 10.40 1.94 22.45
CA GLU A 78 9.12 2.06 21.75
C GLU A 78 8.28 0.77 21.87
N SER A 79 8.92 -0.38 21.65
CA SER A 79 8.24 -1.67 21.71
C SER A 79 7.77 -2.03 23.12
N VAL A 80 8.61 -1.78 24.13
CA VAL A 80 8.30 -2.03 25.54
C VAL A 80 7.15 -1.13 26.00
N ILE A 81 7.27 0.19 25.81
CA ILE A 81 6.28 1.15 26.29
C ILE A 81 4.93 0.93 25.58
N SER A 82 4.94 0.74 24.26
CA SER A 82 3.73 0.45 23.48
C SER A 82 3.03 -0.82 23.98
N GLN A 83 3.79 -1.87 24.31
CA GLN A 83 3.21 -3.10 24.84
C GLN A 83 2.68 -2.93 26.27
N MET A 84 3.41 -2.21 27.12
CA MET A 84 3.04 -1.93 28.50
C MET A 84 1.65 -1.28 28.59
N PHE A 85 1.42 -0.22 27.81
CA PHE A 85 0.12 0.47 27.76
C PHE A 85 -1.03 -0.37 27.15
N ARG A 86 -0.71 -1.48 26.48
CA ARG A 86 -1.72 -2.42 25.94
C ARG A 86 -2.11 -3.52 26.91
N THR A 87 -1.25 -3.86 27.87
CA THR A 87 -1.41 -5.06 28.70
C THR A 87 -1.56 -4.79 30.18
N MET A 88 -0.96 -3.73 30.69
CA MET A 88 -1.07 -3.36 32.11
C MET A 88 -2.37 -2.62 32.39
N ASP A 89 -2.90 -2.83 33.59
CA ASP A 89 -4.02 -2.05 34.10
C ASP A 89 -3.58 -0.61 34.38
N LYS A 90 -4.50 0.35 34.19
CA LYS A 90 -4.18 1.79 34.28
C LYS A 90 -3.60 2.20 35.62
N ASP A 91 -3.99 1.52 36.71
CA ASP A 91 -3.56 1.82 38.07
C ASP A 91 -2.16 1.29 38.39
N GLU A 92 -1.65 0.32 37.60
CA GLU A 92 -0.33 -0.29 37.80
C GLU A 92 0.78 0.39 36.97
N ILE A 93 0.41 1.32 36.08
CA ILE A 93 1.36 1.99 35.20
C ILE A 93 2.30 2.86 36.04
N PRO A 94 3.63 2.75 35.87
CA PRO A 94 4.61 3.56 36.61
C PRO A 94 4.65 5.00 36.08
N VAL A 95 3.62 5.78 36.40
CA VAL A 95 3.41 7.14 35.85
C VAL A 95 4.56 8.08 36.20
N ASN A 96 5.04 8.06 37.44
CA ASN A 96 6.11 8.98 37.87
C ASN A 96 7.41 8.70 37.11
N ASP A 97 7.84 7.43 37.03
CA ASP A 97 9.05 7.04 36.29
C ASP A 97 8.92 7.37 34.80
N GLY A 98 7.74 7.17 34.21
CA GLY A 98 7.48 7.54 32.82
C GLY A 98 7.56 9.04 32.55
N ILE A 99 7.07 9.86 33.47
CA ILE A 99 7.16 11.33 33.38
C ILE A 99 8.59 11.81 33.61
N ASP A 100 9.34 11.21 34.54
CA ASP A 100 10.74 11.52 34.76
C ASP A 100 11.58 11.23 33.51
N LEU A 101 11.36 10.07 32.87
CA LEU A 101 11.99 9.73 31.59
C LEU A 101 11.58 10.72 30.49
N LEU A 102 10.31 11.09 30.39
CA LEU A 102 9.84 12.07 29.41
C LEU A 102 10.53 13.42 29.59
N GLN A 103 10.64 13.90 30.83
CA GLN A 103 11.30 15.16 31.15
C GLN A 103 12.79 15.13 30.80
N LEU A 104 13.49 14.02 31.08
CA LEU A 104 14.89 13.85 30.67
C LEU A 104 15.06 13.93 29.15
N VAL A 105 14.17 13.29 28.39
CA VAL A 105 14.22 13.32 26.91
C VAL A 105 13.87 14.71 26.36
N LEU A 106 12.89 15.41 26.94
CA LEU A 106 12.52 16.76 26.53
C LEU A 106 13.66 17.75 26.74
N ASN A 107 14.38 17.63 27.86
CA ASN A 107 15.51 18.49 28.23
C ASN A 107 16.80 18.19 27.46
N PHE A 108 16.90 17.04 26.79
CA PHE A 108 18.11 16.67 26.05
C PHE A 108 18.21 17.41 24.71
N GLU A 109 19.28 18.15 24.50
CA GLU A 109 19.53 18.89 23.26
C GLU A 109 20.65 18.26 22.44
N THR A 110 20.47 18.21 21.12
CA THR A 110 21.50 17.74 20.20
C THR A 110 21.39 18.49 18.87
N LYS A 111 22.54 18.73 18.24
CA LYS A 111 22.64 19.26 16.87
C LYS A 111 22.72 18.15 15.82
N ASP A 112 22.76 16.89 16.25
CA ASP A 112 22.81 15.74 15.37
C ASP A 112 21.40 15.32 14.92
N PRO A 113 21.05 15.39 13.62
CA PRO A 113 19.72 15.03 13.16
C PRO A 113 19.38 13.54 13.36
N LEU A 114 20.33 12.61 13.31
CA LEU A 114 20.03 11.20 13.50
C LEU A 114 19.68 10.90 14.97
N ILE A 115 20.43 11.46 15.91
CA ILE A 115 20.11 11.36 17.34
C ILE A 115 18.80 12.10 17.65
N LEU A 116 18.60 13.29 17.08
CA LEU A 116 17.35 14.04 17.26
C LEU A 116 16.13 13.24 16.78
N SER A 117 16.25 12.50 15.67
CA SER A 117 15.19 11.59 15.23
C SER A 117 14.89 10.52 16.28
N CYS A 118 15.90 9.96 16.95
CA CYS A 118 15.72 8.98 18.03
C CYS A 118 15.04 9.62 19.25
N VAL A 119 15.42 10.85 19.61
CA VAL A 119 14.79 11.65 20.68
C VAL A 119 13.30 11.84 20.37
N LEU A 120 12.93 12.23 19.15
CA LEU A 120 11.53 12.41 18.75
C LEU A 120 10.69 11.12 18.82
N THR A 121 11.27 9.97 18.47
CA THR A 121 10.61 8.68 18.68
C THR A 121 10.38 8.39 20.16
N ASN A 122 11.38 8.63 21.01
CA ASN A 122 11.23 8.44 22.46
C ASN A 122 10.18 9.41 23.06
N VAL A 123 10.13 10.67 22.62
CA VAL A 123 9.05 11.60 22.99
C VAL A 123 7.69 11.03 22.60
N SER A 124 7.55 10.51 21.37
CA SER A 124 6.30 9.90 20.89
C SER A 124 5.92 8.61 21.62
N ALA A 125 6.91 7.80 22.01
CA ALA A 125 6.72 6.56 22.77
C ALA A 125 6.29 6.84 24.21
N LEU A 126 6.87 7.87 24.85
CA LEU A 126 6.54 8.31 26.21
C LEU A 126 5.32 9.24 26.27
N PHE A 127 4.81 9.70 25.13
CA PHE A 127 3.64 10.58 25.07
C PHE A 127 2.39 10.08 25.82
N PRO A 128 2.05 8.78 25.87
CA PRO A 128 0.88 8.31 26.60
C PRO A 128 0.88 8.71 28.08
N PHE A 129 2.05 8.92 28.71
CA PHE A 129 2.14 9.40 30.09
C PHE A 129 1.59 10.82 30.29
N VAL A 130 1.59 11.66 29.24
CA VAL A 130 1.02 13.02 29.28
C VAL A 130 -0.49 13.00 29.54
N THR A 131 -1.18 11.88 29.28
CA THR A 131 -2.59 11.73 29.66
C THR A 131 -2.83 11.76 31.17
N TYR A 132 -1.83 11.39 31.97
CA TYR A 132 -1.86 11.47 33.44
C TYR A 132 -1.33 12.80 33.97
N ARG A 133 -0.41 13.45 33.23
CA ARG A 133 0.14 14.78 33.56
C ARG A 133 0.07 15.73 32.36
N PRO A 134 -1.11 16.31 32.06
CA PRO A 134 -1.31 17.20 30.91
C PRO A 134 -0.43 18.47 30.90
N GLU A 135 0.11 18.85 32.05
CA GLU A 135 0.99 20.01 32.24
C GLU A 135 2.29 19.96 31.40
N TYR A 136 2.72 18.77 30.96
CA TYR A 136 3.90 18.62 30.10
C TYR A 136 3.60 18.81 28.60
N LEU A 137 2.34 18.91 28.20
CA LEU A 137 1.96 19.05 26.79
C LEU A 137 2.63 20.27 26.10
N PRO A 138 2.69 21.48 26.69
CA PRO A 138 3.36 22.61 26.07
C PRO A 138 4.85 22.36 25.79
N GLN A 139 5.55 21.65 26.68
CA GLN A 139 6.97 21.32 26.49
C GLN A 139 7.16 20.31 25.35
N VAL A 140 6.28 19.30 25.26
CA VAL A 140 6.26 18.37 24.13
C VAL A 140 6.03 19.12 22.81
N LEU A 141 5.03 20.00 22.76
CA LEU A 141 4.75 20.81 21.58
C LEU A 141 5.95 21.67 21.20
N SER A 142 6.58 22.34 22.16
CA SER A 142 7.78 23.16 21.94
C SER A 142 8.91 22.34 21.30
N LYS A 143 9.17 21.13 21.82
CA LYS A 143 10.19 20.22 21.28
C LYS A 143 9.89 19.80 19.84
N LEU A 144 8.64 19.44 19.56
CA LEU A 144 8.21 19.01 18.23
C LEU A 144 8.28 20.17 17.22
N PHE A 145 7.75 21.35 17.55
CA PHE A 145 7.78 22.50 16.65
C PHE A 145 9.19 23.04 16.41
N ALA A 146 10.05 23.07 17.43
CA ALA A 146 11.47 23.40 17.25
C ALA A 146 12.14 22.43 16.25
N SER A 147 11.75 21.16 16.28
CA SER A 147 12.25 20.13 15.37
C SER A 147 11.69 20.25 13.94
N VAL A 148 10.48 20.81 13.78
CA VAL A 148 9.91 21.12 12.45
C VAL A 148 10.72 22.20 11.75
N THR A 149 11.27 23.16 12.48
CA THR A 149 12.13 24.22 11.94
C THR A 149 13.63 23.89 12.06
N PHE A 150 13.99 22.65 12.39
CA PHE A 150 15.38 22.26 12.62
C PHE A 150 16.28 22.48 11.40
N GLU A 151 17.43 23.10 11.64
CA GLU A 151 18.54 23.27 10.69
C GLU A 151 19.88 23.13 11.42
N VAL A 152 20.87 22.53 10.76
CA VAL A 152 22.21 22.28 11.32
C VAL A 152 23.13 23.51 11.15
N VAL A 153 22.86 24.35 10.14
CA VAL A 153 23.60 25.59 9.86
C VAL A 153 22.57 26.70 9.63
N GLU A 154 22.56 27.71 10.49
CA GLU A 154 21.57 28.81 10.49
C GLU A 154 21.58 29.70 9.23
N GLU A 155 22.62 29.61 8.38
CA GLU A 155 22.84 30.53 7.24
C GLU A 155 23.37 29.87 5.95
N SER A 156 23.00 28.62 5.67
CA SER A 156 23.50 27.92 4.48
C SER A 156 22.60 28.12 3.24
N LYS A 157 23.13 28.78 2.19
CA LYS A 157 22.57 28.74 0.82
C LYS A 157 22.61 27.33 0.18
N ALA A 158 23.26 26.34 0.81
CA ALA A 158 23.36 24.98 0.30
C ALA A 158 22.06 24.18 0.57
N PRO A 159 21.71 23.22 -0.30
CA PRO A 159 20.50 22.41 -0.14
C PRO A 159 20.54 21.58 1.15
N ARG A 160 19.43 21.55 1.90
CA ARG A 160 19.27 20.76 3.14
C ARG A 160 19.61 19.28 2.91
N THR A 161 20.37 18.69 3.84
CA THR A 161 20.72 17.26 3.82
C THR A 161 19.49 16.36 4.00
N ARG A 162 19.59 15.09 3.59
CA ARG A 162 18.50 14.12 3.75
C ARG A 162 18.18 13.86 5.23
N ALA A 163 19.19 13.81 6.10
CA ALA A 163 19.00 13.64 7.54
C ALA A 163 18.14 14.76 8.16
N VAL A 164 18.41 16.03 7.82
CA VAL A 164 17.62 17.17 8.31
C VAL A 164 16.17 17.10 7.83
N LYS A 165 15.95 16.80 6.55
CA LYS A 165 14.57 16.63 6.04
C LYS A 165 13.83 15.48 6.72
N ASN A 166 14.53 14.39 7.03
CA ASN A 166 13.94 13.25 7.75
C ASN A 166 13.48 13.66 9.15
N VAL A 167 14.28 14.41 9.91
CA VAL A 167 13.90 14.92 11.24
C VAL A 167 12.67 15.81 11.18
N ARG A 168 12.67 16.79 10.27
CA ARG A 168 11.54 17.72 10.14
C ARG A 168 10.25 16.99 9.77
N ARG A 169 10.33 16.03 8.84
CA ARG A 169 9.22 15.15 8.49
C ARG A 169 8.77 14.28 9.67
N HIS A 170 9.70 13.76 10.45
CA HIS A 170 9.41 12.98 11.65
C HIS A 170 8.69 13.83 12.70
N ALA A 171 9.12 15.06 12.94
CA ALA A 171 8.44 15.99 13.82
C ALA A 171 7.01 16.28 13.35
N CYS A 172 6.81 16.59 12.06
CA CYS A 172 5.47 16.74 11.48
C CYS A 172 4.60 15.49 11.65
N SER A 173 5.16 14.29 11.40
CA SER A 173 4.45 13.02 11.59
C SER A 173 4.08 12.77 13.05
N SER A 174 4.94 13.13 13.99
CA SER A 174 4.69 13.04 15.44
C SER A 174 3.56 13.97 15.87
N ILE A 175 3.52 15.19 15.34
CA ILE A 175 2.43 16.14 15.57
C ILE A 175 1.11 15.58 15.02
N ILE A 176 1.09 15.04 13.79
CA ILE A 176 -0.11 14.37 13.23
C ILE A 176 -0.57 13.23 14.13
N LYS A 177 0.35 12.33 14.52
CA LYS A 177 0.05 11.16 15.36
C LYS A 177 -0.57 11.59 16.70
N MET A 178 0.04 12.57 17.36
CA MET A 178 -0.47 13.15 18.60
C MET A 178 -1.86 13.77 18.43
N CYS A 179 -2.07 14.58 17.39
CA CYS A 179 -3.36 15.18 17.07
C CYS A 179 -4.43 14.17 16.66
N ARG A 180 -4.05 13.00 16.14
CA ARG A 180 -4.97 11.91 15.77
C ARG A 180 -5.35 11.05 16.99
N ASP A 181 -4.35 10.65 17.77
CA ASP A 181 -4.49 9.63 18.81
C ASP A 181 -4.96 10.26 20.14
N TYR A 182 -4.62 11.52 20.41
CA TYR A 182 -4.96 12.23 21.65
C TYR A 182 -5.63 13.59 21.40
N PRO A 183 -6.68 13.66 20.58
CA PRO A 183 -7.19 14.94 20.12
C PRO A 183 -7.87 15.74 21.25
N GLN A 184 -8.41 15.05 22.27
CA GLN A 184 -9.00 15.66 23.47
C GLN A 184 -7.98 16.42 24.32
N LEU A 185 -6.73 15.94 24.37
CA LEU A 185 -5.65 16.56 25.11
C LEU A 185 -5.15 17.83 24.42
N VAL A 186 -5.18 17.83 23.09
CA VAL A 186 -4.66 18.91 22.24
C VAL A 186 -5.69 20.02 22.00
N LEU A 187 -6.98 19.69 21.95
CA LEU A 187 -8.08 20.62 21.66
C LEU A 187 -8.08 21.91 22.51
N PRO A 188 -7.83 21.88 23.83
CA PRO A 188 -7.78 23.11 24.65
C PRO A 188 -6.71 24.11 24.18
N ASN A 189 -5.67 23.64 23.51
CA ASN A 189 -4.55 24.44 22.99
C ASN A 189 -4.67 24.72 21.49
N PHE A 190 -5.84 24.48 20.88
CA PHE A 190 -6.05 24.63 19.44
C PHE A 190 -5.70 26.02 18.92
N GLU A 191 -6.14 27.08 19.60
CA GLU A 191 -5.85 28.47 19.18
C GLU A 191 -4.34 28.77 19.15
N MET A 192 -3.60 28.29 20.14
CA MET A 192 -2.14 28.45 20.17
C MET A 192 -1.48 27.72 19.01
N LEU A 193 -1.90 26.48 18.74
CA LEU A 193 -1.39 25.67 17.62
C LEU A 193 -1.73 26.29 16.27
N TYR A 194 -2.97 26.73 16.10
CA TYR A 194 -3.45 27.35 14.88
C TYR A 194 -2.65 28.62 14.56
N ASN A 195 -2.47 29.50 15.54
CA ASN A 195 -1.69 30.72 15.37
C ASN A 195 -0.21 30.44 15.08
N HIS A 196 0.38 29.44 15.75
CA HIS A 196 1.77 29.08 15.49
C HIS A 196 1.98 28.48 14.09
N VAL A 197 1.07 27.59 13.65
CA VAL A 197 1.11 27.07 12.27
C VAL A 197 0.90 28.20 11.26
N LYS A 198 -0.04 29.13 11.50
CA LYS A 198 -0.27 30.29 10.63
C LYS A 198 0.97 31.18 10.51
N GLN A 199 1.72 31.38 11.60
CA GLN A 199 2.99 32.08 11.58
C GLN A 199 4.04 31.33 10.73
N LEU A 200 4.15 30.01 10.89
CA LEU A 200 5.07 29.19 10.08
C LEU A 200 4.71 29.19 8.60
N LEU A 201 3.42 29.23 8.26
CA LEU A 201 2.93 29.30 6.88
C LEU A 201 3.10 30.69 6.24
N SER A 202 3.20 31.75 7.05
CA SER A 202 3.34 33.13 6.54
C SER A 202 4.63 33.36 5.75
N ASN A 203 5.70 32.64 6.09
CA ASN A 203 6.94 32.63 5.31
C ASN A 203 6.89 31.48 4.28
N GLU A 204 6.69 31.83 3.00
CA GLU A 204 6.51 30.85 1.93
C GLU A 204 7.73 29.90 1.77
N LEU A 205 8.93 30.36 2.13
CA LEU A 205 10.20 29.65 1.90
C LEU A 205 10.70 28.86 3.11
N LEU A 206 10.10 29.04 4.29
CA LEU A 206 10.57 28.41 5.53
C LEU A 206 10.35 26.89 5.51
N LEU A 207 9.11 26.49 5.23
CA LEU A 207 8.66 25.09 5.26
C LEU A 207 8.55 24.50 3.85
N THR A 208 8.85 23.22 3.73
CA THR A 208 8.53 22.47 2.50
C THR A 208 7.03 22.24 2.37
N GLN A 209 6.55 21.99 1.15
CA GLN A 209 5.13 21.83 0.86
C GLN A 209 4.53 20.65 1.64
N MET A 210 5.28 19.55 1.77
CA MET A 210 4.86 18.42 2.60
C MET A 210 4.78 18.77 4.09
N GLU A 211 5.72 19.57 4.62
CA GLU A 211 5.68 20.03 6.01
C GLU A 211 4.47 20.94 6.26
N LYS A 212 4.21 21.89 5.35
CA LYS A 212 3.02 22.76 5.40
C LYS A 212 1.74 21.93 5.47
N CYS A 213 1.58 21.00 4.53
CA CYS A 213 0.38 20.17 4.45
C CYS A 213 0.25 19.22 5.65
N ALA A 214 1.36 18.69 6.17
CA ALA A 214 1.33 17.86 7.38
C ALA A 214 0.83 18.63 8.62
N LEU A 215 1.25 19.89 8.77
CA LEU A 215 0.73 20.76 9.84
C LEU A 215 -0.75 21.11 9.61
N MET A 216 -1.16 21.34 8.35
CA MET A 216 -2.58 21.55 8.03
C MET A 216 -3.41 20.30 8.32
N GLU A 217 -2.94 19.10 8.01
CA GLU A 217 -3.58 17.83 8.38
C GLU A 217 -3.76 17.71 9.91
N ALA A 218 -2.74 18.09 10.68
CA ALA A 218 -2.82 18.09 12.14
C ALA A 218 -3.91 19.05 12.66
N LEU A 219 -4.05 20.23 12.06
CA LEU A 219 -5.12 21.17 12.41
C LEU A 219 -6.51 20.64 12.05
N VAL A 220 -6.66 19.98 10.90
CA VAL A 220 -7.92 19.32 10.49
C VAL A 220 -8.28 18.19 11.46
N LEU A 221 -7.29 17.42 11.92
CA LEU A 221 -7.52 16.36 12.90
C LEU A 221 -8.05 16.90 14.24
N ILE A 222 -7.53 18.03 14.72
CA ILE A 222 -8.03 18.67 15.94
C ILE A 222 -9.43 19.26 15.70
N SER A 223 -9.69 19.86 14.52
CA SER A 223 -10.99 20.46 14.21
C SER A 223 -12.13 19.43 14.16
N ASN A 224 -11.84 18.15 13.87
CA ASN A 224 -12.82 17.07 14.00
C ASN A 224 -13.39 16.96 15.44
N GLN A 225 -12.63 17.36 16.47
CA GLN A 225 -13.11 17.33 17.85
C GLN A 225 -13.98 18.53 18.25
N PHE A 226 -14.19 19.50 17.35
CA PHE A 226 -15.27 20.45 17.57
C PHE A 226 -16.62 19.74 17.66
N LYS A 227 -16.77 18.62 16.93
CA LYS A 227 -18.01 17.83 16.84
C LYS A 227 -19.22 18.71 16.51
N ASP A 228 -18.99 19.76 15.73
CA ASP A 228 -19.97 20.74 15.28
C ASP A 228 -19.71 21.02 13.80
N TYR A 229 -20.71 20.75 12.96
CA TYR A 229 -20.60 20.82 11.51
C TYR A 229 -20.28 22.25 11.04
N GLU A 230 -20.99 23.27 11.52
CA GLU A 230 -20.84 24.64 11.03
C GLU A 230 -19.50 25.24 11.48
N ARG A 231 -19.09 24.97 12.72
CA ARG A 231 -17.78 25.40 13.22
C ARG A 231 -16.63 24.77 12.44
N GLN A 232 -16.73 23.46 12.17
CA GLN A 232 -15.71 22.78 11.38
C GLN A 232 -15.70 23.26 9.93
N LYS A 233 -16.87 23.47 9.34
CA LYS A 233 -17.02 24.01 7.97
C LYS A 233 -16.33 25.36 7.84
N ALA A 234 -16.67 26.32 8.71
CA ALA A 234 -16.09 27.66 8.69
C ALA A 234 -14.55 27.63 8.84
N PHE A 235 -14.04 26.76 9.72
CA PHE A 235 -12.60 26.57 9.87
C PHE A 235 -11.93 26.03 8.60
N LEU A 236 -12.52 25.02 7.96
CA LEU A 236 -11.98 24.45 6.72
C LEU A 236 -12.03 25.44 5.55
N GLU A 237 -13.07 26.26 5.48
CA GLU A 237 -13.18 27.35 4.50
C GLU A 237 -12.06 28.38 4.68
N GLU A 238 -11.79 28.83 5.92
CA GLU A 238 -10.66 29.73 6.21
C GLU A 238 -9.32 29.08 5.84
N LEU A 239 -9.12 27.82 6.26
CA LEU A 239 -7.88 27.09 6.03
C LEU A 239 -7.60 26.88 4.54
N MET A 240 -8.64 26.64 3.74
CA MET A 240 -8.53 26.38 2.30
C MET A 240 -8.62 27.65 1.44
N ALA A 241 -8.99 28.81 1.99
CA ALA A 241 -9.14 30.05 1.22
C ALA A 241 -7.90 30.42 0.37
N PRO A 242 -6.65 30.32 0.88
CA PRO A 242 -5.46 30.59 0.06
C PRO A 242 -5.30 29.61 -1.12
N VAL A 243 -5.66 28.34 -0.90
CA VAL A 243 -5.61 27.30 -1.93
C VAL A 243 -6.70 27.54 -2.96
N ALA A 244 -7.92 27.89 -2.55
CA ALA A 244 -9.01 28.21 -3.44
C ALA A 244 -8.68 29.42 -4.33
N GLY A 245 -8.12 30.49 -3.75
CA GLY A 245 -7.72 31.69 -4.50
C GLY A 245 -6.69 31.41 -5.59
N LEU A 246 -5.70 30.54 -5.31
CA LEU A 246 -4.70 30.15 -6.29
C LEU A 246 -5.26 29.15 -7.33
N TRP A 247 -5.95 28.12 -6.86
CA TRP A 247 -6.44 27.01 -7.68
C TRP A 247 -7.53 27.42 -8.67
N LEU A 248 -8.42 28.33 -8.27
CA LEU A 248 -9.51 28.85 -9.09
C LEU A 248 -9.13 30.09 -9.90
N SER A 249 -7.86 30.52 -9.85
CA SER A 249 -7.40 31.66 -10.64
C SER A 249 -7.49 31.36 -12.15
N PRO A 250 -7.78 32.36 -13.00
CA PRO A 250 -7.85 32.16 -14.46
C PRO A 250 -6.54 31.64 -15.06
N GLU A 251 -5.40 32.06 -14.50
CA GLU A 251 -4.09 31.56 -14.91
C GLU A 251 -3.95 30.06 -14.63
N MET A 252 -4.27 29.63 -13.40
CA MET A 252 -4.19 28.22 -13.02
C MET A 252 -5.18 27.38 -13.82
N GLN A 253 -6.41 27.84 -14.03
CA GLN A 253 -7.39 27.14 -14.89
C GLN A 253 -6.86 26.88 -16.30
N ARG A 254 -6.18 27.87 -16.91
CA ARG A 254 -5.52 27.70 -18.21
C ARG A 254 -4.40 26.67 -18.15
N VAL A 255 -3.53 26.78 -17.15
CA VAL A 255 -2.38 25.88 -16.93
C VAL A 255 -2.82 24.44 -16.72
N LEU A 256 -3.89 24.20 -15.96
CA LEU A 256 -4.37 22.84 -15.66
C LEU A 256 -5.16 22.22 -16.81
N SER A 257 -5.66 23.02 -17.77
CA SER A 257 -6.51 22.54 -18.87
C SER A 257 -5.75 22.28 -20.17
N ASP A 258 -4.65 23.00 -20.41
CA ASP A 258 -3.84 22.94 -21.62
C ASP A 258 -2.48 22.27 -21.35
N PRO A 259 -2.20 21.08 -21.92
CA PRO A 259 -0.91 20.40 -21.76
C PRO A 259 0.31 21.23 -22.13
N GLU A 260 0.22 22.09 -23.16
CA GLU A 260 1.36 22.92 -23.58
C GLU A 260 1.62 24.03 -22.56
N ALA A 261 0.56 24.70 -22.11
CA ALA A 261 0.65 25.68 -21.02
C ALA A 261 1.19 25.05 -19.73
N PHE A 262 0.78 23.81 -19.42
CA PHE A 262 1.27 23.07 -18.27
C PHE A 262 2.77 22.81 -18.35
N ILE A 263 3.26 22.27 -19.47
CA ILE A 263 4.68 21.99 -19.71
C ILE A 263 5.53 23.25 -19.49
N SER A 264 5.11 24.37 -20.07
CA SER A 264 5.82 25.65 -19.95
C SER A 264 5.77 26.20 -18.51
N TYR A 265 4.62 26.09 -17.83
CA TYR A 265 4.46 26.56 -16.46
C TYR A 265 5.36 25.80 -15.46
N VAL A 266 5.46 24.47 -15.62
CA VAL A 266 6.32 23.61 -14.79
C VAL A 266 7.79 23.62 -15.24
N GLY A 267 8.09 24.21 -16.41
CA GLY A 267 9.43 24.33 -16.98
C GLY A 267 10.01 23.01 -17.47
N ALA A 268 9.18 22.11 -18.00
CA ALA A 268 9.63 20.82 -18.54
C ALA A 268 10.13 20.90 -20.00
N ASP A 269 9.94 22.05 -20.64
CA ASP A 269 10.50 22.45 -21.94
C ASP A 269 11.86 23.18 -21.82
N ASN A 270 12.26 23.55 -20.60
CA ASN A 270 13.50 24.28 -20.35
C ASN A 270 14.74 23.40 -20.58
N LYS A 271 15.78 23.98 -21.21
CA LYS A 271 17.14 23.42 -21.18
C LYS A 271 17.71 23.71 -19.78
N ILE A 272 18.42 22.75 -19.18
CA ILE A 272 19.08 22.96 -17.88
C ILE A 272 20.06 24.13 -18.03
N ALA A 273 19.68 25.33 -17.60
CA ALA A 273 20.61 26.42 -17.37
C ALA A 273 21.42 26.09 -16.11
N ASP A 274 22.64 26.63 -16.03
CA ASP A 274 23.60 26.44 -14.94
C ASP A 274 22.93 26.24 -13.56
N PRO A 275 23.34 25.24 -12.74
CA PRO A 275 22.75 24.94 -11.43
C PRO A 275 22.79 26.09 -10.40
N VAL A 276 23.35 27.23 -10.79
CA VAL A 276 23.49 28.47 -10.01
C VAL A 276 22.34 29.45 -10.26
N LEU A 277 21.59 29.34 -11.37
CA LEU A 277 20.42 30.20 -11.61
C LEU A 277 19.20 29.68 -10.83
N GLU A 278 18.51 30.57 -10.12
CA GLU A 278 17.24 30.28 -9.47
C GLU A 278 16.25 29.72 -10.51
N ASP A 279 15.75 28.51 -10.26
CA ASP A 279 14.73 27.84 -11.10
C ASP A 279 13.34 28.43 -10.79
N PRO A 280 12.84 29.38 -11.61
CA PRO A 280 11.59 30.08 -11.30
C PRO A 280 10.40 29.12 -11.40
N SER A 281 10.49 28.14 -12.31
CA SER A 281 9.52 27.06 -12.48
C SER A 281 9.45 26.12 -11.27
N GLY A 282 10.51 26.09 -10.44
CA GLY A 282 10.50 25.39 -9.16
C GLY A 282 9.41 25.89 -8.20
N LEU A 283 9.19 27.21 -8.15
CA LEU A 283 8.14 27.81 -7.33
C LEU A 283 6.73 27.47 -7.88
N ASN A 284 6.57 27.49 -9.20
CA ASN A 284 5.34 27.10 -9.88
C ASN A 284 4.94 25.65 -9.58
N ARG A 285 5.88 24.70 -9.71
CA ARG A 285 5.66 23.28 -9.34
C ARG A 285 5.30 23.12 -7.87
N SER A 286 5.98 23.87 -7.00
CA SER A 286 5.71 23.90 -5.56
C SER A 286 4.30 24.39 -5.24
N ARG A 287 3.82 25.43 -5.94
CA ARG A 287 2.46 25.97 -5.81
C ARG A 287 1.38 24.95 -6.20
N ILE A 288 1.53 24.28 -7.36
CA ILE A 288 0.61 23.20 -7.76
C ILE A 288 0.62 22.07 -6.73
N SER A 289 1.81 21.65 -6.29
CA SER A 289 1.96 20.59 -5.30
C SER A 289 1.28 20.97 -3.98
N PHE A 290 1.44 22.21 -3.52
CA PHE A 290 0.79 22.72 -2.30
C PHE A 290 -0.73 22.64 -2.37
N CYS A 291 -1.34 23.05 -3.50
CA CYS A 291 -2.78 22.91 -3.70
C CYS A 291 -3.22 21.45 -3.61
N VAL A 292 -2.58 20.56 -4.38
CA VAL A 292 -2.94 19.13 -4.42
C VAL A 292 -2.75 18.45 -3.06
N TYR A 293 -1.63 18.68 -2.38
CA TYR A 293 -1.39 18.12 -1.04
C TYR A 293 -2.40 18.64 -0.02
N THR A 294 -2.79 19.91 -0.09
CA THR A 294 -3.76 20.48 0.86
C THR A 294 -5.16 19.90 0.62
N ILE A 295 -5.60 19.81 -0.64
CA ILE A 295 -6.89 19.18 -1.00
C ILE A 295 -6.89 17.73 -0.49
N LEU A 296 -5.80 16.98 -0.76
CA LEU A 296 -5.65 15.61 -0.27
C LEU A 296 -5.72 15.51 1.25
N GLY A 297 -4.96 16.35 1.96
CA GLY A 297 -4.93 16.36 3.42
C GLY A 297 -6.30 16.62 4.04
N VAL A 298 -7.05 17.59 3.50
CA VAL A 298 -8.40 17.90 3.97
C VAL A 298 -9.36 16.74 3.67
N VAL A 299 -9.40 16.23 2.44
CA VAL A 299 -10.30 15.11 2.06
C VAL A 299 -9.99 13.85 2.88
N LYS A 300 -8.71 13.58 3.16
CA LYS A 300 -8.27 12.43 3.95
C LYS A 300 -8.62 12.54 5.43
N ARG A 301 -8.51 13.74 6.02
CA ARG A 301 -8.56 13.91 7.49
C ARG A 301 -9.89 14.48 8.01
N ALA A 302 -10.64 15.24 7.23
CA ALA A 302 -11.94 15.77 7.65
C ALA A 302 -12.96 14.64 7.79
N ARG A 303 -13.55 14.52 8.99
CA ARG A 303 -14.48 13.45 9.35
C ARG A 303 -15.53 13.97 10.34
N TRP A 304 -16.74 13.39 10.26
CA TRP A 304 -17.75 13.52 11.31
C TRP A 304 -17.43 12.62 12.52
N PRO A 305 -18.08 12.83 13.68
CA PRO A 305 -17.92 11.98 14.86
C PRO A 305 -18.31 10.52 14.60
N ALA A 306 -17.54 9.57 15.13
CA ALA A 306 -17.82 8.14 14.97
C ALA A 306 -19.11 7.69 15.70
N ALA A 307 -19.44 8.32 16.83
CA ALA A 307 -20.66 8.05 17.56
C ALA A 307 -21.87 8.74 16.89
N THR A 308 -22.89 7.97 16.53
CA THR A 308 -24.08 8.48 15.81
C THR A 308 -24.80 9.58 16.58
N GLU A 309 -24.88 9.50 17.91
CA GLU A 309 -25.53 10.52 18.73
C GLU A 309 -24.75 11.84 18.75
N GLU A 310 -23.42 11.77 18.77
CA GLU A 310 -22.58 12.98 18.63
C GLU A 310 -22.71 13.58 17.23
N ALA A 311 -22.76 12.74 16.19
CA ALA A 311 -22.96 13.19 14.82
C ALA A 311 -24.33 13.85 14.61
N LYS A 312 -25.40 13.35 15.27
CA LYS A 312 -26.71 14.00 15.28
C LYS A 312 -26.68 15.34 16.02
N ALA A 313 -26.11 15.37 17.22
CA ALA A 313 -26.01 16.59 18.03
C ALA A 313 -25.20 17.69 17.31
N GLY A 314 -24.12 17.30 16.63
CA GLY A 314 -23.27 18.21 15.86
C GLY A 314 -23.80 18.57 14.46
N GLY A 315 -24.98 18.07 14.07
CA GLY A 315 -25.59 18.39 12.78
C GLY A 315 -24.94 17.72 11.56
N PHE A 316 -24.23 16.61 11.72
CA PHE A 316 -23.62 15.86 10.61
C PHE A 316 -24.56 14.82 10.00
N PHE A 317 -25.52 14.32 10.77
CA PHE A 317 -26.43 13.26 10.35
C PHE A 317 -27.59 13.82 9.52
N LEU A 318 -27.82 13.25 8.33
CA LEU A 318 -28.88 13.68 7.41
C LEU A 318 -30.09 12.75 7.39
N GLY A 319 -29.93 11.48 7.73
CA GLY A 319 -30.99 10.48 7.65
C GLY A 319 -30.48 9.09 7.30
N TYR A 320 -31.33 8.27 6.71
CA TYR A 320 -30.98 6.93 6.22
C TYR A 320 -31.31 6.81 4.73
N LEU A 321 -30.46 6.10 4.00
CA LEU A 321 -30.78 5.65 2.65
C LEU A 321 -31.90 4.61 2.68
N PRO A 322 -32.59 4.35 1.54
CA PRO A 322 -33.58 3.27 1.44
C PRO A 322 -33.03 1.89 1.84
N SER A 323 -31.72 1.68 1.67
CA SER A 323 -30.99 0.49 2.12
C SER A 323 -30.82 0.38 3.64
N GLY A 324 -31.18 1.40 4.42
CA GLY A 324 -30.98 1.47 5.87
C GLY A 324 -29.60 1.99 6.29
N THR A 325 -28.75 2.37 5.34
CA THR A 325 -27.41 2.92 5.61
C THR A 325 -27.51 4.37 6.11
N PRO A 326 -26.84 4.75 7.23
CA PRO A 326 -26.87 6.13 7.72
C PRO A 326 -26.17 7.09 6.76
N MET A 327 -26.77 8.26 6.56
CA MET A 327 -26.26 9.33 5.72
C MET A 327 -25.63 10.43 6.57
N TYR A 328 -24.41 10.82 6.22
CA TYR A 328 -23.68 11.91 6.85
C TYR A 328 -23.25 12.93 5.80
N ARG A 329 -23.11 14.19 6.21
CA ARG A 329 -22.46 15.24 5.43
C ARG A 329 -21.07 15.54 5.96
N ASN A 330 -20.14 15.82 5.06
CA ASN A 330 -18.79 16.22 5.43
C ASN A 330 -18.62 17.76 5.35
N PRO A 331 -18.07 18.41 6.38
CA PRO A 331 -17.81 19.85 6.34
C PRO A 331 -16.88 20.30 5.20
N CYS A 332 -16.03 19.41 4.67
CA CYS A 332 -15.16 19.75 3.55
C CYS A 332 -15.85 19.70 2.18
N THR A 333 -17.05 19.11 2.07
CA THR A 333 -17.69 18.81 0.78
C THR A 333 -17.80 20.04 -0.10
N GLU A 334 -18.41 21.12 0.40
CA GLU A 334 -18.68 22.32 -0.40
C GLU A 334 -17.38 22.92 -0.97
N GLN A 335 -16.33 22.99 -0.15
CA GLN A 335 -15.07 23.57 -0.55
C GLN A 335 -14.29 22.68 -1.52
N VAL A 336 -14.33 21.35 -1.33
CA VAL A 336 -13.64 20.40 -2.21
C VAL A 336 -14.32 20.31 -3.57
N LEU A 337 -15.66 20.29 -3.62
CA LEU A 337 -16.42 20.24 -4.87
C LEU A 337 -16.16 21.48 -5.74
N LYS A 338 -15.97 22.67 -5.14
CA LYS A 338 -15.55 23.88 -5.89
C LYS A 338 -14.22 23.70 -6.62
N LEU A 339 -13.31 22.87 -6.10
CA LEU A 339 -11.97 22.65 -6.67
C LEU A 339 -11.91 21.45 -7.61
N PHE A 340 -13.00 20.68 -7.70
CA PHE A 340 -13.05 19.37 -8.34
C PHE A 340 -12.84 19.45 -9.86
N ASP A 341 -13.46 20.41 -10.54
CA ASP A 341 -13.34 20.56 -11.99
C ASP A 341 -11.89 20.77 -12.44
N ASN A 342 -11.15 21.61 -11.71
CA ASN A 342 -9.74 21.88 -11.96
C ASN A 342 -8.84 20.68 -11.60
N LEU A 343 -9.23 19.87 -10.61
CA LEU A 343 -8.56 18.60 -10.33
C LEU A 343 -8.73 17.62 -11.48
N LEU A 344 -9.94 17.48 -12.02
CA LEU A 344 -10.18 16.64 -13.20
C LEU A 344 -9.46 17.18 -14.43
N ALA A 345 -9.39 18.50 -14.61
CA ALA A 345 -8.60 19.12 -15.66
C ALA A 345 -7.11 18.75 -15.54
N LEU A 346 -6.53 18.87 -14.35
CA LEU A 346 -5.14 18.46 -14.11
C LEU A 346 -4.94 16.97 -14.41
N ILE A 347 -5.83 16.09 -13.97
CA ILE A 347 -5.73 14.65 -14.22
C ILE A 347 -5.76 14.36 -15.73
N ARG A 348 -6.71 14.97 -16.44
CA ARG A 348 -6.84 14.85 -17.90
C ARG A 348 -5.57 15.33 -18.61
N THR A 349 -5.06 16.49 -18.22
CA THR A 349 -3.82 17.07 -18.77
C THR A 349 -2.63 16.17 -18.49
N HIS A 350 -2.48 15.67 -17.28
CA HIS A 350 -1.39 14.77 -16.91
C HIS A 350 -1.46 13.45 -17.69
N ASN A 351 -2.65 12.86 -17.85
CA ASN A 351 -2.82 11.66 -18.69
C ASN A 351 -2.45 11.93 -20.16
N ASN A 352 -2.75 13.12 -20.68
CA ASN A 352 -2.38 13.54 -22.03
C ASN A 352 -0.88 13.77 -22.21
N LEU A 353 -0.12 14.08 -21.15
CA LEU A 353 1.34 14.22 -21.24
C LEU A 353 2.03 12.94 -21.67
N TYR A 354 1.42 11.77 -21.45
CA TYR A 354 1.96 10.48 -21.88
C TYR A 354 1.76 10.20 -23.38
N MET A 355 1.02 11.04 -24.12
CA MET A 355 0.95 10.91 -25.58
C MET A 355 2.33 11.15 -26.21
N PRO A 356 2.76 10.36 -27.21
CA PRO A 356 4.08 10.52 -27.83
C PRO A 356 4.35 11.94 -28.35
N GLU A 357 3.33 12.62 -28.87
CA GLU A 357 3.39 14.01 -29.34
C GLU A 357 3.66 15.03 -28.22
N MET A 358 3.20 14.76 -26.99
CA MET A 358 3.42 15.62 -25.82
C MET A 358 4.76 15.30 -25.14
N VAL A 359 5.12 14.01 -25.07
CA VAL A 359 6.45 13.59 -24.62
C VAL A 359 7.55 14.22 -25.48
N ALA A 360 7.36 14.28 -26.80
CA ALA A 360 8.29 14.92 -27.73
C ALA A 360 8.45 16.44 -27.54
N ARG A 361 7.54 17.08 -26.80
CA ARG A 361 7.63 18.52 -26.46
C ARG A 361 8.40 18.79 -25.18
N LEU A 362 8.72 17.76 -24.41
CA LEU A 362 9.63 17.90 -23.28
C LEU A 362 11.02 18.27 -23.81
N GLY A 363 11.71 19.17 -23.10
CA GLY A 363 13.08 19.53 -23.48
C GLY A 363 14.01 18.33 -23.39
N ASP A 364 15.11 18.31 -24.16
CA ASP A 364 16.06 17.19 -24.21
C ASP A 364 16.54 16.74 -22.81
N SER A 365 16.68 17.69 -21.89
CA SER A 365 17.08 17.45 -20.50
C SER A 365 16.02 16.74 -19.65
N PHE A 366 14.75 16.82 -20.04
CA PHE A 366 13.58 16.27 -19.36
C PHE A 366 12.85 15.20 -20.17
N ALA A 367 13.43 14.70 -21.27
CA ALA A 367 12.83 13.66 -22.10
C ALA A 367 12.42 12.40 -21.32
N LYS A 368 13.12 12.09 -20.22
CA LYS A 368 12.84 10.96 -19.30
C LYS A 368 12.10 11.36 -18.03
N ALA A 369 11.51 12.55 -17.98
CA ALA A 369 10.88 13.07 -16.76
C ALA A 369 9.61 12.30 -16.34
N LEU A 370 8.97 11.58 -17.27
CA LEU A 370 7.81 10.72 -16.99
C LEU A 370 8.19 9.26 -16.72
N ASP A 371 9.46 8.88 -16.93
CA ASP A 371 9.98 7.54 -16.67
C ASP A 371 9.97 7.22 -15.16
N MET A 372 9.98 5.93 -14.84
CA MET A 372 10.03 5.44 -13.48
C MET A 372 11.35 5.81 -12.78
N LEU A 373 11.28 6.18 -11.49
CA LEU A 373 12.47 6.52 -10.71
C LEU A 373 13.34 5.27 -10.49
N GLU A 374 14.65 5.45 -10.46
CA GLU A 374 15.59 4.33 -10.30
C GLU A 374 15.40 3.58 -8.96
N GLY A 375 15.06 4.32 -7.89
CA GLY A 375 14.69 3.72 -6.61
C GLY A 375 13.47 2.81 -6.70
N GLU A 376 12.48 3.16 -7.52
CA GLU A 376 11.27 2.35 -7.73
C GLU A 376 11.58 1.09 -8.57
N LYS A 377 12.44 1.22 -9.60
CA LYS A 377 12.92 0.07 -10.38
C LYS A 377 13.61 -0.95 -9.48
N ASN A 378 14.55 -0.50 -8.66
CA ASN A 378 15.27 -1.37 -7.73
C ASN A 378 14.32 -2.05 -6.74
N ALA A 379 13.32 -1.31 -6.22
CA ALA A 379 12.32 -1.88 -5.34
C ALA A 379 11.47 -2.97 -6.01
N ILE A 380 11.06 -2.77 -7.26
CA ILE A 380 10.26 -3.74 -8.04
C ILE A 380 11.08 -4.99 -8.37
N LEU A 381 12.37 -4.82 -8.71
CA LEU A 381 13.28 -5.93 -9.00
C LEU A 381 13.77 -6.67 -7.73
N GLY A 382 13.39 -6.19 -6.53
CA GLY A 382 13.86 -6.77 -5.27
C GLY A 382 15.35 -6.53 -5.00
N LEU A 383 15.97 -5.57 -5.69
CA LEU A 383 17.36 -5.20 -5.49
C LEU A 383 17.50 -4.37 -4.22
N PRO A 384 18.56 -4.61 -3.41
CA PRO A 384 18.83 -3.78 -2.24
C PRO A 384 18.99 -2.31 -2.64
N GLN A 385 18.34 -1.42 -1.91
CA GLN A 385 18.55 0.01 -2.10
C GLN A 385 19.99 0.37 -1.68
N PRO A 386 20.69 1.24 -2.42
CA PRO A 386 22.03 1.66 -2.04
C PRO A 386 21.99 2.34 -0.67
N LEU A 387 22.84 1.87 0.26
CA LEU A 387 23.05 2.49 1.56
C LEU A 387 23.76 3.83 1.35
N LEU A 388 22.97 4.90 1.24
CA LEU A 388 23.48 6.27 1.09
C LEU A 388 23.83 6.84 2.46
N GLU A 389 25.03 7.39 2.61
CA GLU A 389 25.35 8.24 3.75
C GLU A 389 24.43 9.48 3.75
N LEU A 390 23.60 9.60 4.78
CA LEU A 390 22.48 10.55 4.84
C LEU A 390 22.90 12.03 4.91
N TYR A 391 24.18 12.30 5.18
CA TYR A 391 24.75 13.64 5.32
C TYR A 391 25.33 14.21 4.03
N ASP A 392 25.77 13.36 3.09
CA ASP A 392 26.47 13.79 1.87
C ASP A 392 25.62 13.73 0.59
N SER A 393 24.48 13.04 0.63
CA SER A 393 23.63 12.89 -0.55
C SER A 393 22.53 13.96 -0.60
N PRO A 394 22.49 14.83 -1.64
CA PRO A 394 21.32 15.66 -1.88
C PRO A 394 20.11 14.76 -2.12
N VAL A 395 18.92 15.19 -1.68
CA VAL A 395 17.67 14.40 -1.77
C VAL A 395 17.34 13.99 -3.19
N TYR A 396 17.69 14.83 -4.16
CA TYR A 396 17.70 14.49 -5.57
C TYR A 396 19.12 14.70 -6.08
N LYS A 397 19.67 13.69 -6.73
CA LYS A 397 21.03 13.73 -7.31
C LYS A 397 21.06 14.61 -8.55
N THR A 398 19.93 14.71 -9.27
CA THR A 398 19.83 15.48 -10.52
C THR A 398 18.54 16.32 -10.59
N VAL A 399 18.53 17.33 -11.46
CA VAL A 399 17.33 18.13 -11.76
C VAL A 399 16.24 17.26 -12.43
N LEU A 400 16.65 16.29 -13.25
CA LEU A 400 15.75 15.30 -13.85
C LEU A 400 15.04 14.45 -12.79
N GLU A 401 15.78 13.91 -11.81
CA GLU A 401 15.20 13.09 -10.73
C GLU A 401 14.20 13.88 -9.89
N ARG A 402 14.46 15.18 -9.67
CA ARG A 402 13.51 16.09 -9.01
C ARG A 402 12.22 16.26 -9.81
N MET A 403 12.33 16.39 -11.14
CA MET A 403 11.19 16.50 -12.03
C MET A 403 10.38 15.18 -12.07
N GLN A 404 11.05 14.03 -12.14
CA GLN A 404 10.43 12.71 -12.04
C GLN A 404 9.67 12.55 -10.72
N GLY A 405 10.29 12.93 -9.60
CA GLY A 405 9.64 12.92 -8.28
C GLY A 405 8.41 13.83 -8.22
N PHE A 406 8.46 15.00 -8.86
CA PHE A 406 7.31 15.91 -8.98
C PHE A 406 6.15 15.28 -9.76
N PHE A 407 6.38 14.82 -11.00
CA PHE A 407 5.33 14.20 -11.80
C PHE A 407 4.76 12.96 -11.11
N CYS A 408 5.63 12.14 -10.52
CA CYS A 408 5.23 10.95 -9.81
C CYS A 408 4.26 11.25 -8.66
N THR A 409 4.72 12.12 -7.76
CA THR A 409 3.95 12.45 -6.57
C THR A 409 2.68 13.21 -6.92
N LEU A 410 2.72 14.08 -7.93
CA LEU A 410 1.55 14.81 -8.41
C LEU A 410 0.48 13.85 -8.97
N TYR A 411 0.88 12.91 -9.83
CA TYR A 411 -0.01 11.91 -10.41
C TYR A 411 -0.71 11.10 -9.31
N ASP A 412 0.09 10.51 -8.42
CA ASP A 412 -0.43 9.63 -7.38
C ASP A 412 -1.37 10.37 -6.42
N ASN A 413 -1.03 11.60 -6.03
CA ASN A 413 -1.87 12.40 -5.13
C ASN A 413 -3.20 12.82 -5.74
N CYS A 414 -3.24 13.13 -7.04
CA CYS A 414 -4.50 13.43 -7.72
C CYS A 414 -5.46 12.23 -7.64
N PHE A 415 -4.95 11.02 -7.87
CA PHE A 415 -5.75 9.80 -7.74
C PHE A 415 -6.07 9.44 -6.29
N HIS A 416 -5.18 9.75 -5.33
CA HIS A 416 -5.51 9.64 -3.91
C HIS A 416 -6.64 10.58 -3.50
N ILE A 417 -6.74 11.81 -4.05
CA ILE A 417 -7.87 12.71 -3.79
C ILE A 417 -9.16 12.05 -4.28
N LEU A 418 -9.20 11.57 -5.52
CA LEU A 418 -10.38 10.90 -6.08
C LEU A 418 -10.75 9.64 -5.29
N GLY A 419 -9.76 8.84 -4.88
CA GLY A 419 -9.99 7.62 -4.10
C GLY A 419 -10.52 7.88 -2.70
N ASN A 420 -10.13 8.99 -2.07
CA ASN A 420 -10.63 9.38 -0.76
C ASN A 420 -11.93 10.21 -0.84
N ALA A 421 -12.29 10.76 -2.01
CA ALA A 421 -13.48 11.58 -2.20
C ALA A 421 -14.78 10.80 -1.88
N GLY A 422 -14.90 9.58 -2.42
CA GLY A 422 -16.05 8.69 -2.16
C GLY A 422 -16.29 8.39 -0.67
N PRO A 423 -15.33 7.79 0.06
CA PRO A 423 -15.52 7.52 1.50
C PRO A 423 -15.60 8.78 2.36
N SER A 424 -15.03 9.90 1.92
CA SER A 424 -15.03 11.16 2.69
C SER A 424 -16.34 11.94 2.57
N MET A 425 -16.88 12.10 1.36
CA MET A 425 -18.07 12.92 1.10
C MET A 425 -19.34 12.09 0.82
N GLN A 426 -19.21 10.78 0.67
CA GLN A 426 -20.31 9.83 0.47
C GLN A 426 -21.26 10.29 -0.65
N GLN A 427 -22.56 10.45 -0.34
CA GLN A 427 -23.60 10.71 -1.31
C GLN A 427 -23.35 12.02 -2.07
N ASP A 428 -22.86 13.07 -1.41
CA ASP A 428 -22.59 14.36 -2.04
C ASP A 428 -21.62 14.26 -3.22
N PHE A 429 -20.66 13.33 -3.13
CA PHE A 429 -19.74 13.03 -4.23
C PHE A 429 -20.41 12.16 -5.29
N TYR A 430 -21.07 11.06 -4.90
CA TYR A 430 -21.69 10.13 -5.85
C TYR A 430 -22.88 10.71 -6.62
N THR A 431 -23.47 11.82 -6.15
CA THR A 431 -24.54 12.55 -6.83
C THR A 431 -24.07 13.71 -7.70
N VAL A 432 -22.75 13.92 -7.86
CA VAL A 432 -22.21 14.94 -8.78
C VAL A 432 -22.73 14.68 -10.20
N GLU A 433 -23.26 15.73 -10.84
CA GLU A 433 -23.89 15.62 -12.16
C GLU A 433 -22.91 15.09 -13.21
N GLY A 434 -23.27 14.00 -13.87
CA GLY A 434 -22.45 13.40 -14.92
C GLY A 434 -21.10 12.85 -14.43
N LEU A 435 -20.95 12.53 -13.14
CA LEU A 435 -19.67 12.08 -12.55
C LEU A 435 -19.02 10.95 -13.36
N ALA A 436 -19.79 9.95 -13.80
CA ALA A 436 -19.27 8.84 -14.61
C ALA A 436 -18.58 9.33 -15.89
N THR A 437 -19.25 10.21 -16.63
CA THR A 437 -18.74 10.81 -17.86
C THR A 437 -17.52 11.70 -17.59
N GLN A 438 -17.54 12.47 -16.49
CA GLN A 438 -16.42 13.32 -16.09
C GLN A 438 -15.17 12.50 -15.75
N LEU A 439 -15.34 11.38 -15.03
CA LEU A 439 -14.25 10.46 -14.71
C LEU A 439 -13.73 9.74 -15.96
N LEU A 440 -14.61 9.26 -16.84
CA LEU A 440 -14.24 8.63 -18.10
C LEU A 440 -13.44 9.58 -19.02
N SER A 441 -13.89 10.82 -19.15
CA SER A 441 -13.23 11.85 -19.99
C SER A 441 -11.97 12.46 -19.38
N SER A 442 -11.67 12.17 -18.10
CA SER A 442 -10.52 12.74 -17.40
C SER A 442 -9.55 11.67 -16.90
N ALA A 443 -10.01 10.84 -15.96
CA ALA A 443 -9.21 9.83 -15.27
C ALA A 443 -8.86 8.64 -16.18
N PHE A 444 -9.81 8.21 -17.02
CA PHE A 444 -9.64 7.11 -17.96
C PHE A 444 -9.37 7.58 -19.39
N ASN A 445 -9.02 8.86 -19.55
CA ASN A 445 -8.58 9.37 -20.84
C ASN A 445 -7.19 8.81 -21.19
N ASN A 446 -7.01 8.43 -22.45
CA ASN A 446 -5.72 8.00 -22.99
C ASN A 446 -5.00 6.85 -22.26
N LEU A 447 -5.73 5.87 -21.72
CA LEU A 447 -5.14 4.73 -20.99
C LEU A 447 -4.09 3.96 -21.82
N ASN A 448 -4.22 3.94 -23.15
CA ASN A 448 -3.30 3.28 -24.07
C ASN A 448 -1.83 3.72 -23.88
N ASN A 449 -1.59 5.00 -23.58
CA ASN A 449 -0.23 5.50 -23.39
C ASN A 449 0.22 5.53 -21.92
N ILE A 450 -0.69 5.34 -20.96
CA ILE A 450 -0.32 5.28 -19.54
C ILE A 450 0.49 4.01 -19.28
N PRO A 451 1.68 4.08 -18.66
CA PRO A 451 2.50 2.90 -18.39
C PRO A 451 2.00 2.09 -17.17
N ASP A 452 2.44 0.84 -17.04
CA ASP A 452 1.95 -0.08 -16.00
C ASP A 452 2.25 0.43 -14.57
N TYR A 453 3.40 1.08 -14.37
CA TYR A 453 3.80 1.65 -13.08
C TYR A 453 2.93 2.85 -12.65
N ARG A 454 2.13 3.43 -13.56
CA ARG A 454 1.12 4.47 -13.27
C ARG A 454 -0.28 3.91 -13.19
N LEU A 455 -0.61 3.00 -14.10
CA LEU A 455 -1.91 2.34 -14.13
C LEU A 455 -2.16 1.52 -12.86
N ARG A 456 -1.16 0.80 -12.34
CA ARG A 456 -1.31 0.02 -11.12
C ARG A 456 -1.69 0.90 -9.91
N PRO A 457 -0.93 1.97 -9.55
CA PRO A 457 -1.34 2.90 -8.51
C PRO A 457 -2.74 3.47 -8.74
N MET A 458 -3.07 3.91 -9.95
CA MET A 458 -4.41 4.42 -10.29
C MET A 458 -5.52 3.41 -9.94
N LEU A 459 -5.36 2.12 -10.28
CA LEU A 459 -6.33 1.09 -9.92
C LEU A 459 -6.42 0.90 -8.39
N ARG A 460 -5.26 0.84 -7.72
CA ARG A 460 -5.15 0.56 -6.28
C ARG A 460 -5.71 1.69 -5.41
N VAL A 461 -5.36 2.94 -5.73
CA VAL A 461 -5.60 4.10 -4.86
C VAL A 461 -6.83 4.89 -5.22
N PHE A 462 -7.35 4.75 -6.45
CA PHE A 462 -8.56 5.43 -6.91
C PHE A 462 -9.70 4.45 -7.19
N VAL A 463 -9.55 3.55 -8.16
CA VAL A 463 -10.67 2.73 -8.64
C VAL A 463 -11.19 1.80 -7.55
N LYS A 464 -10.28 1.11 -6.86
CA LYS A 464 -10.66 0.18 -5.79
C LYS A 464 -11.40 0.87 -4.62
N PRO A 465 -10.90 1.97 -4.01
CA PRO A 465 -11.64 2.70 -2.98
C PRO A 465 -12.96 3.31 -3.47
N LEU A 466 -13.00 3.83 -4.69
CA LEU A 466 -14.20 4.40 -5.30
C LEU A 466 -15.33 3.37 -5.36
N VAL A 467 -15.01 2.15 -5.79
CA VAL A 467 -15.97 1.05 -5.92
C VAL A 467 -16.40 0.52 -4.55
N LEU A 468 -15.43 0.26 -3.66
CA LEU A 468 -15.69 -0.30 -2.33
C LEU A 468 -16.53 0.63 -1.44
N SER A 469 -16.43 1.94 -1.64
CA SER A 469 -17.16 2.94 -0.85
C SER A 469 -18.49 3.37 -1.49
N CYS A 470 -18.80 2.87 -2.69
CA CYS A 470 -19.99 3.27 -3.44
C CYS A 470 -21.25 2.58 -2.89
N PRO A 471 -22.31 3.33 -2.55
CA PRO A 471 -23.61 2.76 -2.22
C PRO A 471 -24.24 2.01 -3.39
N SER A 472 -25.02 0.97 -3.07
CA SER A 472 -25.65 0.09 -4.07
C SER A 472 -26.55 0.80 -5.07
N GLU A 473 -27.15 1.90 -4.65
CA GLU A 473 -28.07 2.75 -5.41
C GLU A 473 -27.39 3.41 -6.62
N TYR A 474 -26.06 3.59 -6.57
CA TYR A 474 -25.27 4.24 -7.62
C TYR A 474 -24.47 3.23 -8.49
N TYR A 475 -24.63 1.93 -8.26
CA TYR A 475 -23.90 0.92 -9.05
C TYR A 475 -24.25 0.96 -10.53
N GLU A 476 -25.54 1.03 -10.87
CA GLU A 476 -25.96 1.01 -12.28
C GLU A 476 -25.71 2.35 -12.98
N THR A 477 -25.76 3.47 -12.26
CA THR A 477 -25.63 4.82 -12.83
C THR A 477 -24.18 5.30 -12.96
N LEU A 478 -23.29 4.88 -12.05
CA LEU A 478 -21.90 5.33 -12.01
C LEU A 478 -20.91 4.18 -12.22
N VAL A 479 -20.99 3.14 -11.39
CA VAL A 479 -19.92 2.14 -11.30
C VAL A 479 -19.88 1.24 -12.53
N CYS A 480 -21.02 0.70 -12.97
CA CYS A 480 -21.08 -0.21 -14.11
C CYS A 480 -20.66 0.48 -15.43
N PRO A 481 -21.16 1.69 -15.77
CA PRO A 481 -20.71 2.42 -16.97
C PRO A 481 -19.21 2.72 -17.00
N MET A 482 -18.58 2.87 -15.84
CA MET A 482 -17.14 3.11 -15.72
C MET A 482 -16.32 1.81 -15.75
N LEU A 483 -16.71 0.81 -14.96
CA LEU A 483 -15.97 -0.45 -14.83
C LEU A 483 -16.06 -1.34 -16.07
N GLY A 484 -17.16 -1.28 -16.82
CA GLY A 484 -17.33 -2.10 -18.02
C GLY A 484 -16.22 -1.87 -19.05
N PRO A 485 -16.10 -0.65 -19.61
CA PRO A 485 -15.01 -0.31 -20.53
C PRO A 485 -13.62 -0.51 -19.93
N LEU A 486 -13.46 -0.25 -18.63
CA LEU A 486 -12.19 -0.44 -17.94
C LEU A 486 -11.76 -1.90 -17.90
N PHE A 487 -12.65 -2.83 -17.52
CA PHE A 487 -12.31 -4.26 -17.49
C PHE A 487 -12.04 -4.82 -18.88
N THR A 488 -12.80 -4.40 -19.90
CA THR A 488 -12.53 -4.75 -21.30
C THR A 488 -11.14 -4.28 -21.73
N TYR A 489 -10.79 -3.03 -21.41
CA TYR A 489 -9.47 -2.49 -21.69
C TYR A 489 -8.34 -3.26 -20.97
N LEU A 490 -8.50 -3.49 -19.67
CA LEU A 490 -7.51 -4.21 -18.85
C LEU A 490 -7.30 -5.64 -19.36
N HIS A 491 -8.39 -6.32 -19.77
CA HIS A 491 -8.32 -7.62 -20.41
C HIS A 491 -7.44 -7.59 -21.67
N MET A 492 -7.71 -6.66 -22.59
CA MET A 492 -6.97 -6.54 -23.85
C MET A 492 -5.49 -6.24 -23.60
N ARG A 493 -5.19 -5.27 -22.73
CA ARG A 493 -3.82 -4.87 -22.38
C ARG A 493 -3.05 -6.04 -21.76
N LEU A 494 -3.62 -6.71 -20.75
CA LEU A 494 -2.95 -7.84 -20.09
C LEU A 494 -2.75 -9.01 -21.05
N SER A 495 -3.75 -9.34 -21.88
CA SER A 495 -3.65 -10.44 -22.83
C SER A 495 -2.54 -10.20 -23.86
N GLN A 496 -2.43 -8.98 -24.40
CA GLN A 496 -1.35 -8.61 -25.32
C GLN A 496 0.02 -8.69 -24.64
N LYS A 497 0.17 -8.14 -23.43
CA LYS A 497 1.46 -8.16 -22.72
C LYS A 497 1.89 -9.57 -22.32
N TRP A 498 0.96 -10.40 -21.85
CA TRP A 498 1.25 -11.80 -21.55
C TRP A 498 1.56 -12.63 -22.79
N GLN A 499 0.93 -12.34 -23.94
CA GLN A 499 1.30 -12.96 -25.19
C GLN A 499 2.75 -12.65 -25.56
N VAL A 500 3.18 -11.39 -25.43
CA VAL A 500 4.58 -10.98 -25.67
C VAL A 500 5.54 -11.73 -24.72
N ILE A 501 5.26 -11.74 -23.41
CA ILE A 501 6.09 -12.44 -22.41
C ILE A 501 6.19 -13.95 -22.73
N ASN A 502 5.06 -14.58 -23.08
CA ASN A 502 5.03 -16.01 -23.39
C ASN A 502 5.77 -16.35 -24.69
N GLN A 503 5.70 -15.48 -25.71
CA GLN A 503 6.44 -15.66 -26.97
C GLN A 503 7.95 -15.54 -26.76
N ARG A 504 8.41 -14.56 -25.96
CA ARG A 504 9.84 -14.38 -25.66
C ARG A 504 10.42 -15.59 -24.95
N SER A 505 9.70 -16.15 -23.98
CA SER A 505 10.11 -17.38 -23.30
C SER A 505 10.29 -18.61 -24.21
N MET A 506 9.76 -18.59 -25.45
CA MET A 506 9.89 -19.68 -26.42
C MET A 506 11.02 -19.43 -27.44
N LEU A 507 11.57 -18.22 -27.51
CA LEU A 507 12.50 -17.77 -28.56
C LEU A 507 13.93 -17.47 -28.04
N CYS A 508 14.25 -17.75 -26.77
CA CYS A 508 15.58 -17.54 -26.21
C CYS A 508 16.62 -18.57 -26.69
N GLU A 509 16.92 -18.54 -27.98
CA GLU A 509 18.17 -18.97 -28.62
C GLU A 509 18.47 -17.94 -29.72
N ASP A 510 19.02 -16.77 -29.38
CA ASP A 510 20.09 -16.13 -30.16
C ASP A 510 20.46 -14.73 -29.64
N ASP A 511 21.75 -14.45 -29.76
CA ASP A 511 22.49 -13.26 -29.35
C ASP A 511 21.87 -11.92 -29.75
N ALA A 512 21.82 -10.97 -28.81
CA ALA A 512 21.90 -9.55 -29.14
C ALA A 512 22.67 -8.78 -28.07
N ALA A 513 23.79 -8.21 -28.51
CA ALA A 513 24.63 -7.28 -27.78
C ALA A 513 23.89 -5.96 -27.59
N ASP A 514 23.36 -5.76 -26.39
CA ASP A 514 23.09 -4.44 -25.83
C ASP A 514 23.48 -4.48 -24.35
N ASP A 515 23.92 -3.35 -23.79
CA ASP A 515 24.29 -3.28 -22.38
C ASP A 515 23.01 -3.40 -21.51
N ASN A 516 22.82 -4.58 -20.91
CA ASN A 516 21.82 -4.92 -19.87
C ASN A 516 20.31 -5.06 -20.28
N PRO A 517 19.94 -5.65 -21.44
CA PRO A 517 18.54 -5.86 -21.86
C PRO A 517 17.75 -6.78 -20.91
N GLU A 518 18.44 -7.71 -20.23
CA GLU A 518 17.84 -8.68 -19.31
C GLU A 518 17.16 -7.98 -18.11
N SER A 519 17.75 -6.91 -17.58
CA SER A 519 17.19 -6.17 -16.44
C SER A 519 15.93 -5.37 -16.79
N GLN A 520 15.88 -4.79 -17.99
CA GLN A 520 14.73 -4.04 -18.47
C GLN A 520 13.57 -4.96 -18.83
N GLU A 521 13.85 -6.09 -19.48
CA GLU A 521 12.84 -7.10 -19.76
C GLU A 521 12.24 -7.68 -18.48
N MET A 522 13.09 -8.05 -17.50
CA MET A 522 12.64 -8.53 -16.20
C MET A 522 11.78 -7.49 -15.47
N LEU A 523 12.13 -6.20 -15.58
CA LEU A 523 11.34 -5.11 -15.00
C LEU A 523 9.96 -5.00 -15.65
N GLU A 524 9.89 -5.05 -16.98
CA GLU A 524 8.62 -5.03 -17.72
C GLU A 524 7.74 -6.23 -17.35
N GLU A 525 8.33 -7.44 -17.31
CA GLU A 525 7.61 -8.64 -16.90
C GLU A 525 7.08 -8.51 -15.46
N GLN A 526 7.91 -8.02 -14.53
CA GLN A 526 7.51 -7.86 -13.15
C GLN A 526 6.41 -6.80 -12.97
N LEU A 527 6.45 -5.70 -13.75
CA LEU A 527 5.38 -4.72 -13.81
C LEU A 527 4.06 -5.33 -14.29
N VAL A 528 4.10 -6.18 -15.32
CA VAL A 528 2.92 -6.88 -15.83
C VAL A 528 2.36 -7.86 -14.80
N ARG A 529 3.21 -8.59 -14.07
CA ARG A 529 2.77 -9.44 -12.96
C ARG A 529 2.09 -8.64 -11.86
N LEU A 530 2.69 -7.52 -11.44
CA LEU A 530 2.10 -6.64 -10.41
C LEU A 530 0.78 -6.03 -10.86
N LEU A 531 0.69 -5.57 -12.11
CA LEU A 531 -0.55 -5.06 -12.69
C LEU A 531 -1.62 -6.17 -12.77
N THR A 532 -1.25 -7.37 -13.20
CA THR A 532 -2.14 -8.54 -13.22
C THR A 532 -2.73 -8.83 -11.85
N ARG A 533 -1.90 -8.86 -10.81
CA ARG A 533 -2.35 -9.06 -9.42
C ARG A 533 -3.34 -7.98 -8.99
N GLU A 534 -3.07 -6.72 -9.31
CA GLU A 534 -3.96 -5.61 -8.97
C GLU A 534 -5.30 -5.70 -9.71
N VAL A 535 -5.31 -6.05 -11.00
CA VAL A 535 -6.55 -6.24 -11.79
C VAL A 535 -7.36 -7.42 -11.26
N MET A 536 -6.71 -8.53 -10.90
CA MET A 536 -7.39 -9.70 -10.32
C MET A 536 -7.96 -9.38 -8.93
N ASP A 537 -7.22 -8.63 -8.12
CA ASP A 537 -7.69 -8.17 -6.82
C ASP A 537 -8.89 -7.21 -6.96
N LEU A 538 -8.83 -6.26 -7.91
CA LEU A 538 -9.94 -5.37 -8.26
C LEU A 538 -11.18 -6.16 -8.69
N ALA A 539 -11.05 -7.12 -9.61
CA ALA A 539 -12.15 -7.97 -10.04
C ALA A 539 -12.72 -8.79 -8.88
N THR A 540 -11.86 -9.28 -7.97
CA THR A 540 -12.27 -10.02 -6.78
C THR A 540 -13.09 -9.16 -5.84
N VAL A 541 -12.65 -7.94 -5.51
CA VAL A 541 -13.41 -7.06 -4.61
C VAL A 541 -14.70 -6.55 -5.24
N CYS A 542 -14.74 -6.36 -6.56
CA CYS A 542 -15.95 -5.96 -7.27
C CYS A 542 -17.00 -7.07 -7.26
N CYS A 543 -16.58 -8.33 -7.44
CA CYS A 543 -17.50 -9.43 -7.73
C CYS A 543 -17.75 -10.35 -6.53
N VAL A 544 -16.84 -10.51 -5.58
CA VAL A 544 -16.88 -11.62 -4.61
C VAL A 544 -17.02 -11.09 -3.18
N SER A 545 -18.05 -11.59 -2.48
CA SER A 545 -18.22 -11.31 -1.06
C SER A 545 -17.29 -12.18 -0.23
N LYS A 546 -16.42 -11.55 0.55
CA LYS A 546 -15.70 -12.24 1.63
C LYS A 546 -16.62 -12.26 2.85
N LYS A 547 -17.36 -13.34 3.06
CA LYS A 547 -18.00 -13.60 4.37
C LYS A 547 -16.90 -13.95 5.37
N GLY A 548 -16.39 -12.94 6.07
CA GLY A 548 -15.39 -13.10 7.13
C GLY A 548 -14.85 -11.76 7.62
N VAL A 549 -15.22 -11.42 8.86
CA VAL A 549 -14.91 -10.21 9.65
C VAL A 549 -15.79 -9.00 9.32
N GLU A 550 -16.68 -8.70 10.27
CA GLU A 550 -17.45 -7.44 10.35
C GLU A 550 -16.52 -6.24 10.13
N GLN A 551 -16.86 -5.39 9.15
CA GLN A 551 -16.25 -4.08 8.97
C GLN A 551 -16.60 -3.19 10.17
N ASN A 552 -15.79 -3.23 11.23
CA ASN A 552 -15.70 -2.11 12.15
C ASN A 552 -14.99 -0.95 11.43
N THR A 553 -15.78 0.00 10.97
CA THR A 553 -15.40 1.22 10.22
C THR A 553 -14.65 2.28 11.06
N THR A 554 -13.72 1.87 11.93
CA THR A 554 -12.95 2.83 12.77
C THR A 554 -11.44 2.62 12.83
N ALA A 555 -10.83 1.73 12.04
CA ALA A 555 -9.37 1.62 11.98
C ALA A 555 -8.85 1.23 10.59
N ALA A 556 -8.94 2.15 9.63
CA ALA A 556 -8.20 2.06 8.37
C ALA A 556 -7.81 3.45 7.88
N VAL A 557 -6.92 4.12 8.62
CA VAL A 557 -6.15 5.24 8.08
C VAL A 557 -4.70 5.07 8.53
N ASP A 558 -3.83 4.88 7.54
CA ASP A 558 -2.36 4.76 7.55
C ASP A 558 -1.76 3.34 7.71
N GLY A 559 -1.40 2.80 6.53
CA GLY A 559 -0.06 2.33 6.17
C GLY A 559 0.72 1.51 7.18
N ASP A 560 0.63 0.19 7.04
CA ASP A 560 1.81 -0.67 6.96
C ASP A 560 1.49 -1.78 5.94
N ASP A 561 2.26 -1.83 4.85
CA ASP A 561 2.18 -2.85 3.80
C ASP A 561 2.86 -4.12 4.34
N ASP A 562 2.23 -4.79 5.30
CA ASP A 562 2.56 -6.17 5.66
C ASP A 562 1.42 -7.07 5.15
N GLU A 563 1.57 -7.54 3.91
CA GLU A 563 0.90 -8.75 3.43
C GLU A 563 1.35 -9.91 4.32
N ALA A 564 0.72 -10.04 5.48
CA ALA A 564 0.78 -11.25 6.27
C ALA A 564 0.29 -12.40 5.37
N MET A 565 1.23 -13.27 5.00
CA MET A 565 1.00 -14.50 4.26
C MET A 565 -0.01 -15.39 5.02
N ALA A 566 -1.29 -15.15 4.81
CA ALA A 566 -2.35 -16.05 5.21
C ALA A 566 -2.18 -17.34 4.40
N THR A 567 -1.48 -18.30 5.00
CA THR A 567 -1.24 -19.63 4.47
C THR A 567 -2.40 -20.59 4.79
N GLU A 568 -3.57 -20.07 5.15
CA GLU A 568 -4.76 -20.89 5.40
C GLU A 568 -5.40 -21.32 4.07
N VAL A 569 -5.12 -22.56 3.67
CA VAL A 569 -5.60 -23.24 2.45
C VAL A 569 -7.01 -23.80 2.63
N THR A 570 -7.90 -23.10 3.32
CA THR A 570 -9.33 -23.45 3.34
C THR A 570 -10.06 -22.62 2.29
N PRO A 571 -10.37 -23.19 1.10
CA PRO A 571 -11.21 -22.49 0.14
C PRO A 571 -12.55 -22.17 0.82
N PRO A 572 -13.02 -20.90 0.81
CA PRO A 572 -14.29 -20.56 1.40
C PRO A 572 -15.38 -21.37 0.68
N ALA A 573 -15.98 -22.32 1.39
CA ALA A 573 -16.89 -23.29 0.81
C ALA A 573 -18.15 -22.65 0.16
N ASN A 574 -18.41 -21.36 0.41
CA ASN A 574 -19.55 -20.61 -0.10
C ASN A 574 -19.19 -19.14 -0.44
N ALA A 575 -18.20 -18.90 -1.29
CA ALA A 575 -18.02 -17.56 -1.88
C ALA A 575 -19.21 -17.25 -2.81
N GLU A 576 -19.94 -16.17 -2.51
CA GLU A 576 -21.10 -15.69 -3.28
C GLU A 576 -20.77 -14.37 -3.97
N LEU A 577 -21.44 -14.08 -5.08
CA LEU A 577 -21.29 -12.78 -5.75
C LEU A 577 -21.89 -11.66 -4.91
N THR A 578 -21.19 -10.52 -4.87
CA THR A 578 -21.71 -9.26 -4.34
C THR A 578 -22.87 -8.74 -5.20
N GLU A 579 -23.66 -7.81 -4.67
CA GLU A 579 -24.70 -7.13 -5.47
C GLU A 579 -24.09 -6.39 -6.67
N LEU A 580 -22.94 -5.73 -6.49
CA LEU A 580 -22.20 -5.13 -7.59
C LEU A 580 -21.77 -6.18 -8.63
N GLY A 581 -21.25 -7.32 -8.18
CA GLY A 581 -20.86 -8.43 -9.04
C GLY A 581 -22.04 -8.92 -9.87
N LYS A 582 -23.22 -9.07 -9.27
CA LYS A 582 -24.45 -9.42 -9.99
C LYS A 582 -24.81 -8.36 -11.03
N CYS A 583 -24.71 -7.06 -10.71
CA CYS A 583 -24.95 -5.97 -11.65
C CYS A 583 -23.98 -5.98 -12.84
N LEU A 584 -22.67 -6.15 -12.59
CA LEU A 584 -21.65 -6.23 -13.63
C LEU A 584 -21.88 -7.44 -14.55
N MET A 585 -22.25 -8.58 -13.99
CA MET A 585 -22.50 -9.81 -14.74
C MET A 585 -23.78 -9.76 -15.61
N LYS A 586 -24.66 -8.76 -15.41
CA LYS A 586 -25.80 -8.53 -16.34
C LYS A 586 -25.34 -7.97 -17.69
N GLN A 587 -24.20 -7.27 -17.74
CA GLN A 587 -23.67 -6.70 -18.97
C GLN A 587 -22.84 -7.75 -19.71
N GLU A 588 -23.26 -8.13 -20.91
CA GLU A 588 -22.67 -9.24 -21.66
C GLU A 588 -21.17 -9.05 -21.95
N GLU A 589 -20.78 -7.85 -22.40
CA GLU A 589 -19.38 -7.52 -22.70
C GLU A 589 -18.49 -7.62 -21.45
N VAL A 590 -18.97 -7.11 -20.31
CA VAL A 590 -18.23 -7.10 -19.05
C VAL A 590 -18.14 -8.50 -18.45
N CYS A 591 -19.25 -9.22 -18.44
CA CYS A 591 -19.32 -10.61 -18.03
C CYS A 591 -18.30 -11.45 -18.82
N THR A 592 -18.30 -11.29 -20.14
CA THR A 592 -17.35 -11.97 -21.05
C THR A 592 -15.91 -11.58 -20.74
N ALA A 593 -15.60 -10.29 -20.65
CA ALA A 593 -14.26 -9.80 -20.37
C ALA A 593 -13.73 -10.32 -19.01
N VAL A 594 -14.54 -10.26 -17.96
CA VAL A 594 -14.15 -10.70 -16.60
C VAL A 594 -13.98 -12.22 -16.54
N LEU A 595 -14.89 -13.00 -17.12
CA LEU A 595 -14.79 -14.46 -17.20
C LEU A 595 -13.55 -14.89 -17.98
N ILE A 596 -13.35 -14.34 -19.18
CA ILE A 596 -12.21 -14.69 -20.02
C ILE A 596 -10.91 -14.30 -19.31
N THR A 597 -10.83 -13.11 -18.72
CA THR A 597 -9.62 -12.68 -17.99
C THR A 597 -9.32 -13.60 -16.82
N ALA A 598 -10.32 -13.91 -15.98
CA ALA A 598 -10.12 -14.76 -14.80
C ALA A 598 -9.60 -16.15 -15.18
N TYR A 599 -10.17 -16.79 -16.20
CA TYR A 599 -9.75 -18.13 -16.63
C TYR A 599 -8.44 -18.13 -17.44
N THR A 600 -8.20 -17.10 -18.25
CA THR A 600 -6.93 -16.95 -18.98
C THR A 600 -5.77 -16.72 -18.00
N SER A 601 -6.02 -15.98 -16.91
CA SER A 601 -5.01 -15.68 -15.89
C SER A 601 -4.42 -16.92 -15.22
N LEU A 602 -5.16 -18.05 -15.22
CA LEU A 602 -4.68 -19.32 -14.67
C LEU A 602 -3.47 -19.87 -15.42
N SER A 603 -3.27 -19.45 -16.67
CA SER A 603 -2.15 -19.87 -17.53
C SER A 603 -1.00 -18.88 -17.58
N TRP A 604 -1.16 -17.69 -16.98
CA TRP A 604 -0.10 -16.69 -16.91
C TRP A 604 0.94 -17.06 -15.87
N LYS A 605 2.22 -16.80 -16.14
CA LYS A 605 3.34 -17.19 -15.26
C LYS A 605 3.43 -16.35 -13.97
N ASP A 606 2.36 -16.30 -13.20
CA ASP A 606 2.29 -15.73 -11.85
C ASP A 606 1.49 -16.64 -10.91
N THR A 607 2.22 -17.44 -10.14
CA THR A 607 1.66 -18.44 -9.22
C THR A 607 0.70 -17.84 -8.19
N LEU A 608 0.98 -16.62 -7.71
CA LEU A 608 0.14 -15.98 -6.68
C LEU A 608 -1.23 -15.57 -7.22
N SER A 609 -1.28 -14.93 -8.40
CA SER A 609 -2.56 -14.61 -9.03
C SER A 609 -3.33 -15.87 -9.41
N CYS A 610 -2.66 -16.90 -9.94
CA CYS A 610 -3.31 -18.19 -10.22
C CYS A 610 -4.02 -18.76 -8.97
N GLN A 611 -3.33 -18.85 -7.83
CA GLN A 611 -3.94 -19.37 -6.60
C GLN A 611 -5.10 -18.49 -6.12
N ARG A 612 -4.94 -17.16 -6.08
CA ARG A 612 -5.96 -16.23 -5.59
C ARG A 612 -7.19 -16.21 -6.48
N THR A 613 -7.01 -16.09 -7.80
CA THR A 613 -8.09 -16.06 -8.79
C THR A 613 -8.87 -17.39 -8.79
N THR A 614 -8.18 -18.52 -8.71
CA THR A 614 -8.82 -19.85 -8.64
C THR A 614 -9.70 -19.99 -7.40
N THR A 615 -9.16 -19.62 -6.23
CA THR A 615 -9.85 -19.84 -4.94
C THR A 615 -10.96 -18.84 -4.67
N GLN A 616 -10.83 -17.60 -5.17
CA GLN A 616 -11.75 -16.51 -4.81
C GLN A 616 -12.71 -16.15 -5.95
N LEU A 617 -12.28 -16.20 -7.21
CA LEU A 617 -13.00 -15.52 -8.31
C LEU A 617 -13.61 -16.47 -9.35
N CYS A 618 -12.88 -17.50 -9.81
CA CYS A 618 -13.31 -18.34 -10.95
C CYS A 618 -14.65 -19.07 -10.73
N TRP A 619 -14.85 -19.66 -9.55
CA TRP A 619 -16.06 -20.43 -9.25
C TRP A 619 -17.30 -19.54 -9.08
N PRO A 620 -17.29 -18.47 -8.27
CA PRO A 620 -18.44 -17.57 -8.16
C PRO A 620 -18.91 -17.00 -9.51
N LEU A 621 -17.97 -16.59 -10.36
CA LEU A 621 -18.28 -16.07 -11.70
C LEU A 621 -18.98 -17.12 -12.57
N LEU A 622 -18.43 -18.34 -12.62
CA LEU A 622 -19.03 -19.41 -13.42
C LEU A 622 -20.40 -19.81 -12.87
N LYS A 623 -20.54 -19.92 -11.55
CA LYS A 623 -21.79 -20.28 -10.86
C LYS A 623 -22.96 -19.37 -11.26
N GLN A 624 -22.70 -18.09 -11.49
CA GLN A 624 -23.73 -17.11 -11.90
C GLN A 624 -24.25 -17.33 -13.31
N VAL A 625 -23.41 -17.85 -14.21
CA VAL A 625 -23.78 -18.10 -15.61
C VAL A 625 -24.24 -19.54 -15.86
N LEU A 626 -24.09 -20.45 -14.87
CA LEU A 626 -24.58 -21.83 -14.94
C LEU A 626 -26.09 -21.94 -15.27
N PRO A 627 -27.00 -21.11 -14.74
CA PRO A 627 -28.42 -21.19 -15.08
C PRO A 627 -28.70 -20.87 -16.55
N GLY A 628 -27.80 -20.14 -17.22
CA GLY A 628 -27.90 -19.85 -18.65
C GLY A 628 -27.61 -21.07 -19.53
N ASN A 629 -27.80 -20.91 -20.83
CA ASN A 629 -27.31 -21.86 -21.83
C ASN A 629 -25.90 -21.44 -22.26
N LEU A 630 -24.90 -22.08 -21.66
CA LEU A 630 -23.51 -21.93 -22.09
C LEU A 630 -23.30 -22.65 -23.42
N LEU A 631 -22.52 -22.04 -24.31
CA LEU A 631 -22.07 -22.69 -25.55
C LEU A 631 -21.14 -23.86 -25.22
N PRO A 632 -21.27 -25.03 -25.88
CA PRO A 632 -20.38 -26.18 -25.66
C PRO A 632 -18.88 -25.86 -25.78
N ASP A 633 -18.52 -24.99 -26.73
CA ASP A 633 -17.15 -24.54 -26.93
C ASP A 633 -16.64 -23.71 -25.75
N ALA A 634 -17.49 -22.87 -25.15
CA ALA A 634 -17.14 -22.09 -23.98
C ALA A 634 -16.93 -22.98 -22.74
N VAL A 635 -17.77 -24.00 -22.55
CA VAL A 635 -17.62 -24.99 -21.48
C VAL A 635 -16.29 -25.74 -21.60
N SER A 636 -15.97 -26.19 -22.83
CA SER A 636 -14.70 -26.86 -23.13
C SER A 636 -13.51 -25.93 -22.89
N TRP A 637 -13.63 -24.66 -23.28
CA TRP A 637 -12.60 -23.65 -23.06
C TRP A 637 -12.34 -23.37 -21.58
N PHE A 638 -13.39 -23.19 -20.75
CA PHE A 638 -13.22 -22.98 -19.31
C PHE A 638 -12.47 -24.14 -18.65
N PHE A 639 -12.88 -25.38 -18.97
CA PHE A 639 -12.23 -26.56 -18.42
C PHE A 639 -10.78 -26.69 -18.90
N THR A 640 -10.52 -26.47 -20.20
CA THR A 640 -9.18 -26.47 -20.78
C THR A 640 -8.27 -25.40 -20.14
N SER A 641 -8.80 -24.21 -19.86
CA SER A 641 -8.04 -23.14 -19.20
C SER A 641 -7.59 -23.53 -17.79
N VAL A 642 -8.42 -24.24 -17.02
CA VAL A 642 -8.02 -24.77 -15.70
C VAL A 642 -6.97 -25.87 -15.84
N LEU A 643 -7.11 -26.76 -16.82
CA LEU A 643 -6.11 -27.81 -17.10
C LEU A 643 -4.76 -27.21 -17.54
N LYS A 644 -4.77 -26.16 -18.38
CA LYS A 644 -3.57 -25.40 -18.74
C LYS A 644 -2.92 -24.76 -17.51
N GLY A 645 -3.72 -24.20 -16.60
CA GLY A 645 -3.19 -23.70 -15.32
C GLY A 645 -2.53 -24.79 -14.48
N LEU A 646 -3.08 -26.02 -14.46
CA LEU A 646 -2.44 -27.17 -13.81
C LEU A 646 -1.13 -27.56 -14.48
N GLN A 647 -1.04 -27.45 -15.81
CA GLN A 647 0.21 -27.73 -16.53
C GLN A 647 1.29 -26.70 -16.20
N VAL A 648 0.92 -25.43 -16.07
CA VAL A 648 1.87 -24.34 -15.77
C VAL A 648 2.29 -24.32 -14.30
N HIS A 649 1.34 -24.44 -13.35
CA HIS A 649 1.58 -24.22 -11.92
C HIS A 649 1.49 -25.48 -11.05
N GLY A 650 1.23 -26.66 -11.64
CA GLY A 650 0.98 -27.91 -10.90
C GLY A 650 2.10 -28.34 -9.96
N GLN A 651 3.33 -27.84 -10.18
CA GLN A 651 4.48 -28.06 -9.31
C GLN A 651 4.30 -27.40 -7.92
N HIS A 652 3.43 -26.41 -7.80
CA HIS A 652 3.16 -25.71 -6.54
C HIS A 652 1.92 -26.32 -5.86
N ASP A 653 2.11 -26.86 -4.66
CA ASP A 653 1.05 -27.57 -3.91
C ASP A 653 -0.22 -26.71 -3.71
N GLY A 654 -0.06 -25.41 -3.44
CA GLY A 654 -1.17 -24.46 -3.27
C GLY A 654 -2.02 -24.28 -4.54
N CYS A 655 -1.37 -24.06 -5.70
CA CYS A 655 -2.05 -23.96 -6.99
C CYS A 655 -2.66 -25.29 -7.40
N MET A 656 -1.94 -26.41 -7.25
CA MET A 656 -2.45 -27.74 -7.55
C MET A 656 -3.73 -28.01 -6.74
N ALA A 657 -3.73 -27.79 -5.43
CA ALA A 657 -4.90 -28.04 -4.59
C ALA A 657 -6.11 -27.18 -5.00
N ALA A 658 -5.87 -25.89 -5.29
CA ALA A 658 -6.90 -24.96 -5.73
C ALA A 658 -7.46 -25.31 -7.12
N LEU A 659 -6.60 -25.56 -8.10
CA LEU A 659 -7.00 -25.85 -9.48
C LEU A 659 -7.66 -27.23 -9.62
N VAL A 660 -7.18 -28.25 -8.90
CA VAL A 660 -7.86 -29.56 -8.82
C VAL A 660 -9.25 -29.39 -8.21
N HIS A 661 -9.40 -28.51 -7.20
CA HIS A 661 -10.71 -28.22 -6.63
C HIS A 661 -11.65 -27.58 -7.65
N LEU A 662 -11.17 -26.54 -8.34
CA LEU A 662 -11.95 -25.84 -9.35
C LEU A 662 -12.32 -26.77 -10.51
N ALA A 663 -11.37 -27.55 -11.03
CA ALA A 663 -11.62 -28.54 -12.08
C ALA A 663 -12.68 -29.56 -11.67
N PHE A 664 -12.63 -30.05 -10.42
CA PHE A 664 -13.64 -30.95 -9.87
C PHE A 664 -15.02 -30.29 -9.81
N GLN A 665 -15.13 -29.04 -9.33
CA GLN A 665 -16.40 -28.31 -9.25
C GLN A 665 -17.00 -28.06 -10.65
N ILE A 666 -16.18 -27.68 -11.63
CA ILE A 666 -16.60 -27.47 -13.02
C ILE A 666 -17.11 -28.78 -13.62
N TYR A 667 -16.35 -29.86 -13.47
CA TYR A 667 -16.73 -31.16 -14.01
C TYR A 667 -18.03 -31.67 -13.38
N GLU A 668 -18.16 -31.62 -12.05
CA GLU A 668 -19.38 -32.07 -11.36
C GLU A 668 -20.63 -31.27 -11.73
N ALA A 669 -20.51 -29.94 -11.89
CA ALA A 669 -21.65 -29.08 -12.18
C ALA A 669 -22.08 -29.08 -13.65
N LEU A 670 -21.13 -29.16 -14.60
CA LEU A 670 -21.42 -29.02 -16.03
C LEU A 670 -21.53 -30.36 -16.77
N ARG A 671 -20.84 -31.43 -16.31
CA ARG A 671 -20.85 -32.73 -17.00
C ARG A 671 -22.25 -33.32 -17.21
N PRO A 672 -23.24 -33.18 -16.30
CA PRO A 672 -24.59 -33.67 -16.52
C PRO A 672 -25.31 -33.03 -17.72
N ARG A 673 -24.90 -31.82 -18.13
CA ARG A 673 -25.49 -31.06 -19.24
C ARG A 673 -24.64 -31.08 -20.52
N TYR A 674 -23.33 -31.24 -20.39
CA TYR A 674 -22.36 -31.09 -21.48
C TYR A 674 -21.47 -32.34 -21.59
N GLY A 675 -21.57 -33.05 -22.72
CA GLY A 675 -20.80 -34.26 -23.01
C GLY A 675 -19.34 -33.98 -23.40
N GLU A 676 -19.09 -32.78 -23.89
CA GLU A 676 -17.80 -32.30 -24.41
C GLU A 676 -16.71 -32.33 -23.34
N LEU A 677 -17.08 -32.19 -22.06
CA LEU A 677 -16.14 -32.30 -20.94
C LEU A 677 -15.48 -33.68 -20.85
N LYS A 678 -16.19 -34.76 -21.24
CA LYS A 678 -15.58 -36.09 -21.33
C LYS A 678 -14.53 -36.13 -22.44
N ALA A 679 -14.84 -35.53 -23.60
CA ALA A 679 -13.90 -35.46 -24.72
C ALA A 679 -12.61 -34.70 -24.37
N VAL A 680 -12.70 -33.63 -23.56
CA VAL A 680 -11.51 -32.93 -23.04
C VAL A 680 -10.73 -33.79 -22.04
N MET A 681 -11.41 -34.54 -21.16
CA MET A 681 -10.75 -35.47 -20.23
C MET A 681 -9.99 -36.58 -20.96
N GLU A 682 -10.55 -37.10 -22.06
CA GLU A 682 -9.91 -38.15 -22.88
C GLU A 682 -8.61 -37.67 -23.56
N GLN A 683 -8.40 -36.35 -23.69
CA GLN A 683 -7.17 -35.75 -24.22
C GLN A 683 -6.04 -35.63 -23.17
N ILE A 684 -6.32 -35.91 -21.90
CA ILE A 684 -5.33 -35.82 -20.83
C ILE A 684 -4.31 -36.97 -20.98
N PRO A 685 -3.00 -36.68 -20.95
CA PRO A 685 -1.97 -37.73 -21.01
C PRO A 685 -2.14 -38.75 -19.88
N ASP A 686 -1.85 -40.02 -20.16
CA ASP A 686 -1.85 -41.13 -19.19
C ASP A 686 -3.19 -41.38 -18.45
N ILE A 687 -4.33 -40.97 -19.03
CA ILE A 687 -5.64 -41.23 -18.44
C ILE A 687 -6.09 -42.68 -18.68
N GLN A 688 -6.57 -43.36 -17.62
CA GLN A 688 -7.19 -44.68 -17.76
C GLN A 688 -8.67 -44.55 -18.12
N LEU A 689 -9.03 -44.89 -19.36
CA LEU A 689 -10.39 -44.76 -19.89
C LEU A 689 -11.43 -45.53 -19.06
N ASP A 690 -11.13 -46.74 -18.62
CA ASP A 690 -12.05 -47.53 -17.77
C ASP A 690 -12.34 -46.83 -16.43
N SER A 691 -11.32 -46.19 -15.83
CA SER A 691 -11.48 -45.43 -14.59
C SER A 691 -12.29 -44.15 -14.80
N LEU A 692 -12.10 -43.48 -15.95
CA LEU A 692 -12.88 -42.33 -16.35
C LEU A 692 -14.36 -42.69 -16.54
N GLU A 693 -14.65 -43.79 -17.24
CA GLU A 693 -16.03 -44.26 -17.45
C GLU A 693 -16.73 -44.64 -16.13
N GLN A 694 -16.00 -45.29 -15.21
CA GLN A 694 -16.51 -45.61 -13.88
C GLN A 694 -16.79 -44.35 -13.04
N PHE A 695 -15.94 -43.32 -13.16
CA PHE A 695 -16.17 -42.06 -12.47
C PHE A 695 -17.36 -41.31 -13.06
N ASP A 696 -17.43 -41.21 -14.38
CA ASP A 696 -18.48 -40.50 -15.13
C ASP A 696 -19.87 -41.13 -14.93
N SER A 697 -19.97 -42.46 -15.01
CA SER A 697 -21.23 -43.19 -14.74
C SER A 697 -21.74 -43.02 -13.32
N LYS A 698 -20.84 -42.98 -12.31
CA LYS A 698 -21.19 -42.70 -10.91
C LYS A 698 -21.62 -41.26 -10.70
N LEU A 699 -21.04 -40.31 -11.44
CA LEU A 699 -21.37 -38.90 -11.35
C LEU A 699 -22.75 -38.60 -11.94
N LEU A 700 -23.06 -39.18 -13.10
CA LEU A 700 -24.34 -39.03 -13.80
C LEU A 700 -25.52 -39.73 -13.10
N ASN A 701 -25.26 -40.67 -12.19
CA ASN A 701 -26.29 -41.40 -11.47
C ASN A 701 -26.34 -41.00 -9.97
N PRO A 702 -27.28 -40.12 -9.57
CA PRO A 702 -27.37 -39.62 -8.19
C PRO A 702 -27.54 -40.73 -7.14
N THR A 703 -28.16 -41.86 -7.52
CA THR A 703 -28.38 -42.99 -6.61
C THR A 703 -27.10 -43.76 -6.25
N LEU A 704 -26.03 -43.60 -7.03
CA LEU A 704 -24.71 -44.20 -6.80
C LEU A 704 -23.75 -43.28 -6.01
N GLN A 705 -24.13 -42.02 -5.75
CA GLN A 705 -23.32 -41.02 -5.02
C GLN A 705 -23.36 -41.23 -3.49
N LYS A 706 -23.00 -42.43 -3.00
CA LYS A 706 -22.87 -42.73 -1.55
C LYS A 706 -21.47 -42.46 -1.00
N VAL A 707 -20.54 -42.02 -1.83
CA VAL A 707 -19.12 -41.85 -1.50
C VAL A 707 -18.85 -40.42 -1.04
N ALA A 708 -18.17 -40.26 0.10
CA ALA A 708 -17.78 -38.96 0.64
C ALA A 708 -17.02 -38.10 -0.40
N ASP A 709 -17.34 -36.80 -0.47
CA ASP A 709 -16.77 -35.81 -1.42
C ASP A 709 -15.25 -35.84 -1.50
N LYS A 710 -14.60 -36.00 -0.36
CA LYS A 710 -13.14 -36.09 -0.28
C LYS A 710 -12.59 -37.22 -1.16
N ARG A 711 -13.22 -38.41 -1.10
CA ARG A 711 -12.82 -39.58 -1.91
C ARG A 711 -13.12 -39.38 -3.40
N ARG A 712 -14.20 -38.65 -3.74
CA ARG A 712 -14.52 -38.30 -5.14
C ARG A 712 -13.47 -37.35 -5.73
N LYS A 713 -13.10 -36.32 -4.98
CA LYS A 713 -12.05 -35.36 -5.36
C LYS A 713 -10.68 -36.05 -5.49
N ASP A 714 -10.34 -36.95 -4.57
CA ASP A 714 -9.09 -37.73 -4.65
C ASP A 714 -9.06 -38.67 -5.85
N HIS A 715 -10.19 -39.31 -6.19
CA HIS A 715 -10.30 -40.11 -7.41
C HIS A 715 -10.16 -39.24 -8.66
N PHE A 716 -10.86 -38.10 -8.72
CA PHE A 716 -10.76 -37.15 -9.83
C PHE A 716 -9.33 -36.63 -10.03
N LYS A 717 -8.62 -36.32 -8.92
CA LYS A 717 -7.21 -35.91 -8.97
C LYS A 717 -6.31 -36.94 -9.68
N ARG A 718 -6.58 -38.24 -9.49
CA ARG A 718 -5.83 -39.30 -10.19
C ARG A 718 -6.13 -39.35 -11.68
N LEU A 719 -7.35 -39.00 -12.10
CA LEU A 719 -7.71 -38.96 -13.53
C LEU A 719 -6.98 -37.84 -14.28
N ILE A 720 -6.77 -36.69 -13.62
CA ILE A 720 -6.14 -35.52 -14.23
C ILE A 720 -4.63 -35.41 -13.96
N SER A 721 -4.00 -36.45 -13.42
CA SER A 721 -2.59 -36.38 -12.97
C SER A 721 -1.61 -36.11 -14.11
N GLY A 722 -1.92 -36.53 -15.35
CA GLY A 722 -1.08 -36.26 -16.51
C GLY A 722 -1.01 -34.80 -16.94
N CYS A 723 -1.93 -33.95 -16.44
CA CYS A 723 -1.90 -32.50 -16.64
C CYS A 723 -1.17 -31.74 -15.51
N ILE A 724 -0.79 -32.40 -14.42
CA ILE A 724 -0.13 -31.73 -13.30
C ILE A 724 1.32 -31.45 -13.70
N GLY A 725 1.66 -30.17 -13.86
CA GLY A 725 3.02 -29.72 -14.16
C GLY A 725 4.02 -30.26 -13.14
N LYS A 726 5.13 -30.82 -13.62
CA LYS A 726 6.21 -31.36 -12.79
C LYS A 726 7.34 -30.32 -12.68
N PRO A 727 8.05 -30.24 -11.55
CA PRO A 727 9.23 -29.40 -11.41
C PRO A 727 10.26 -29.65 -12.52
N ILE A 728 10.85 -28.59 -13.08
CA ILE A 728 11.92 -28.69 -14.09
C ILE A 728 13.12 -29.52 -13.57
N GLY A 729 13.38 -29.47 -12.26
CA GLY A 729 14.41 -30.29 -11.59
C GLY A 729 14.12 -31.80 -11.56
N GLU A 730 12.88 -32.22 -11.82
CA GLU A 730 12.47 -33.64 -11.94
C GLU A 730 12.49 -34.13 -13.40
N GLN A 731 12.53 -33.23 -14.40
CA GLN A 731 12.60 -33.61 -15.81
C GLN A 731 13.98 -34.17 -16.22
N PHE A 732 15.05 -33.79 -15.51
CA PHE A 732 16.44 -34.13 -15.88
C PHE A 732 17.30 -34.73 -14.73
N ARG A 733 16.71 -35.12 -13.60
CA ARG A 733 17.44 -35.82 -12.50
C ARG A 733 16.64 -36.96 -11.88
N LYS A 734 17.37 -38.03 -11.54
CA LYS A 734 16.93 -39.21 -10.78
C LYS A 734 16.39 -38.76 -9.41
N GLU A 735 15.20 -39.25 -9.05
CA GLU A 735 14.42 -38.85 -7.86
C GLU A 735 15.27 -38.75 -6.58
N VAL A 736 15.37 -37.53 -6.04
CA VAL A 736 15.69 -37.30 -4.62
C VAL A 736 14.69 -36.27 -4.10
N HIS A 737 13.59 -36.79 -3.54
CA HIS A 737 12.55 -35.99 -2.93
C HIS A 737 12.94 -35.65 -1.50
N ILE A 738 13.56 -34.48 -1.29
CA ILE A 738 13.74 -33.95 0.07
C ILE A 738 12.89 -32.69 0.20
N ARG A 739 11.61 -32.89 0.53
CA ARG A 739 10.64 -31.81 0.79
C ARG A 739 10.92 -31.00 2.07
N ASN A 740 11.84 -31.49 2.92
CA ASN A 740 12.08 -30.94 4.26
C ASN A 740 13.58 -30.68 4.55
N LEU A 741 14.33 -30.16 3.57
CA LEU A 741 15.62 -29.54 3.89
C LEU A 741 15.36 -28.06 4.20
N PRO A 742 15.71 -27.56 5.39
CA PRO A 742 15.79 -26.12 5.59
C PRO A 742 16.81 -25.61 4.57
N SER A 743 16.40 -24.64 3.76
CA SER A 743 17.35 -23.86 2.96
C SER A 743 18.46 -23.39 3.92
N LEU A 744 19.73 -23.59 3.54
CA LEU A 744 20.91 -23.25 4.36
C LEU A 744 20.97 -21.76 4.76
N PHE A 745 19.99 -20.95 4.34
CA PHE A 745 19.72 -19.62 4.84
C PHE A 745 18.21 -19.38 5.06
N LYS A 746 17.59 -19.99 6.08
CA LYS A 746 16.48 -19.38 6.88
C LYS A 746 16.11 -20.19 8.14
N LYS A 747 15.76 -19.42 9.18
CA LYS A 747 15.45 -19.76 10.58
C LYS A 747 14.64 -21.04 10.82
N VAL A 748 15.08 -21.84 11.77
CA VAL A 748 14.30 -22.90 12.43
C VAL A 748 13.19 -22.24 13.28
N LYS A 749 11.94 -22.68 13.09
CA LYS A 749 10.81 -22.40 14.02
C LYS A 749 10.95 -23.35 15.22
N PRO A 750 10.84 -22.90 16.48
CA PRO A 750 10.75 -23.82 17.61
C PRO A 750 9.36 -24.49 17.60
N SER A 751 9.31 -25.82 17.63
CA SER A 751 8.10 -26.56 17.94
C SER A 751 7.88 -26.58 19.46
N LEU A 752 6.71 -26.13 19.90
CA LEU A 752 6.18 -26.30 21.24
C LEU A 752 5.50 -27.67 21.32
N GLU A 753 5.99 -28.57 22.17
CA GLU A 753 5.19 -29.61 22.82
C GLU A 753 5.63 -29.71 24.30
N THR A 754 4.78 -29.21 25.20
CA THR A 754 4.52 -29.74 26.56
C THR A 754 3.66 -31.00 26.39
N ASP A 755 3.68 -32.06 27.20
CA ASP A 755 4.06 -32.28 28.60
C ASP A 755 4.00 -33.80 28.92
N VAL A 756 4.45 -34.17 30.13
CA VAL A 756 4.06 -35.35 30.95
C VAL A 756 5.00 -36.58 31.04
N LEU A 757 5.85 -36.52 32.08
CA LEU A 757 6.09 -37.44 33.21
C LEU A 757 6.60 -38.90 33.08
N GLU A 758 7.55 -39.16 33.99
CA GLU A 758 7.80 -40.35 34.84
C GLU A 758 8.83 -41.42 34.42
N ASN A 759 9.99 -41.33 35.11
CA ASN A 759 10.80 -42.37 35.77
C ASN A 759 11.04 -43.73 35.08
N GLU A 760 12.31 -44.08 34.86
CA GLU A 760 13.04 -45.08 35.68
C GLU A 760 14.50 -45.25 35.19
N ASP A 761 15.32 -45.74 36.12
CA ASP A 761 16.77 -45.83 36.14
C ASP A 761 17.43 -46.64 34.99
N GLY A 762 18.72 -46.38 34.75
CA GLY A 762 19.61 -47.41 34.18
C GLY A 762 20.65 -46.94 33.18
N GLU A 763 21.83 -46.59 33.72
CA GLU A 763 23.19 -46.57 33.16
C GLU A 763 23.49 -47.09 31.73
N GLY A 764 24.43 -46.38 31.09
CA GLY A 764 25.36 -46.92 30.08
C GLY A 764 25.29 -46.17 28.74
N PHE A 765 26.32 -45.54 28.20
CA PHE A 765 27.75 -45.75 28.35
C PHE A 765 28.46 -44.41 28.04
N ASN A 766 29.10 -43.85 29.07
CA ASN A 766 30.28 -43.02 28.90
C ASN A 766 31.40 -43.91 28.35
N VAL A 767 31.66 -43.83 27.04
CA VAL A 767 32.94 -44.24 26.46
C VAL A 767 33.25 -43.26 25.35
N LEU A 768 34.10 -42.28 25.65
CA LEU A 768 35.25 -41.84 24.86
C LEU A 768 35.64 -40.44 25.35
N PHE A 769 36.93 -40.27 25.63
CA PHE A 769 37.62 -39.19 26.37
C PHE A 769 37.55 -39.34 27.91
N GLU A 770 38.58 -39.73 28.67
CA GLU A 770 39.98 -40.17 28.50
C GLU A 770 40.47 -40.54 29.94
N PRO A 771 41.66 -41.12 30.17
CA PRO A 771 42.01 -41.77 31.44
C PRO A 771 42.00 -40.90 32.68
#